data_AF-A0AAV3XQL2-F1
#
_entry.id   AF-A0AAV3XQL2-F1
#
_cell.length_a   1.000
_cell.length_b   1.000
_cell.length_c   1.000
_cell.angle_alpha   90.00
_cell.angle_beta   90.00
_cell.angle_gamma   90.00
#
_symmetry.space_group_name_H-M   'P 1'
#
loop_
_entity.id
_entity.type
_entity.pdbx_description
1 polymer ?
#
loop_
_entity_poly.entity_id
_entity_poly.type
_entity_poly.pdbx_seq_one_letter_code
_entity_poly.pdbx_strand_id
1 'polypeptide(L)'
;MKVLSNLLDSIESYLQRSVAPIANKIDRDSDTLFQALQGLGELGVLALRIPTEWNGAGANEETFQSFQELVARYSGALAFLQVQHQSAAGMIFEGRNSSLMQAYLPRMSNGEVLLGIGFSQLRREGDPVILALPVDGGYLLNGFVPWVTGWGLFQEFIVAASLPDGRAVFGIVPLVETYQETGGNITFSQPMELAAMTSTNTVTATLKNWFLTDDIIVSIKPPGWIHENDKKNVLRSTFLAMGCARSGLDILENTLQNKSLPFIPKAFDSLTQELSRCRTAIKAAEKNPSFTLDEKLQLRAQAIDLAGRCAHAAVTVSSGAANYINHPAQRVYREALVFTVTGQTTAVMEATLKQLTQKNPEAEPPYYRSQAQPGSELTLEAEPPYYRSQAQPGSELTPSQAQPGYEGREGLPTAGEKSITYSKVIDLSHIIDPDIPQWPGDPKVEFETIAEIAKDGYYLRRFSLGEHSATHMNAPNSFHASGVGIDAYSAESLIVPAVVIDIRAKTMVDSDYELAIADILSWEQQYGQIPAGIVVLLYTGWQQKWSDSQAFLNQDADGNLHFPGFSSEATQFLLRARQIAGVGIDTHGVDAGLNATFATNRLVLEKPRIVLENLTNLDQLPPKGTTLVIGVLRLKGGSGSAAAVLAFVRNNQD
;
A
#
# COMPACT_ATOMS: atom_id res chain seq x y z
N MET A 1 -21.43 24.35 -21.60
CA MET A 1 -21.98 24.11 -20.24
C MET A 1 -22.67 22.75 -20.12
N LYS A 2 -23.69 22.39 -20.92
CA LYS A 2 -24.37 21.05 -20.83
C LYS A 2 -23.47 19.81 -21.03
N VAL A 3 -22.39 19.90 -21.80
CA VAL A 3 -21.48 18.75 -22.04
C VAL A 3 -20.56 18.48 -20.83
N LEU A 4 -20.16 19.52 -20.08
CA LEU A 4 -19.27 19.39 -18.92
C LEU A 4 -20.03 19.02 -17.64
N SER A 5 -21.31 19.42 -17.49
CA SER A 5 -22.15 18.92 -16.39
C SER A 5 -22.33 17.41 -16.49
N ASN A 6 -22.58 16.89 -17.69
CA ASN A 6 -22.66 15.45 -17.96
C ASN A 6 -21.35 14.69 -17.65
N LEU A 7 -20.20 15.36 -17.74
CA LEU A 7 -18.89 14.76 -17.44
C LEU A 7 -18.70 14.56 -15.93
N LEU A 8 -18.94 15.59 -15.11
CA LEU A 8 -18.86 15.46 -13.65
C LEU A 8 -19.88 14.45 -13.11
N ASP A 9 -21.09 14.40 -13.68
CA ASP A 9 -22.10 13.41 -13.32
C ASP A 9 -21.64 11.98 -13.65
N SER A 10 -20.99 11.78 -14.81
CA SER A 10 -20.43 10.48 -15.22
C SER A 10 -19.29 10.05 -14.29
N ILE A 11 -18.41 10.99 -13.92
CA ILE A 11 -17.32 10.75 -12.98
C ILE A 11 -17.88 10.40 -11.60
N GLU A 12 -18.87 11.15 -11.10
CA GLU A 12 -19.51 10.84 -9.81
C GLU A 12 -20.17 9.46 -9.83
N SER A 13 -20.87 9.12 -10.92
CA SER A 13 -21.47 7.81 -11.07
C SER A 13 -20.44 6.67 -11.01
N TYR A 14 -19.30 6.84 -11.69
CA TYR A 14 -18.18 5.91 -11.61
C TYR A 14 -17.62 5.82 -10.19
N LEU A 15 -17.36 6.96 -9.55
CA LEU A 15 -16.80 7.00 -8.20
C LEU A 15 -17.74 6.35 -7.19
N GLN A 16 -19.05 6.59 -7.26
CA GLN A 16 -20.04 5.98 -6.37
C GLN A 16 -20.16 4.47 -6.56
N ARG A 17 -20.15 4.00 -7.81
CA ARG A 17 -20.39 2.58 -8.13
C ARG A 17 -19.14 1.73 -8.00
N SER A 18 -17.99 2.27 -8.37
CA SER A 18 -16.75 1.48 -8.56
C SER A 18 -15.65 1.85 -7.57
N VAL A 19 -15.63 3.06 -7.01
CA VAL A 19 -14.55 3.51 -6.09
C VAL A 19 -15.00 3.48 -4.64
N ALA A 20 -16.14 4.10 -4.32
CA ALA A 20 -16.64 4.23 -2.96
C ALA A 20 -16.79 2.89 -2.22
N PRO A 21 -17.31 1.81 -2.84
CA PRO A 21 -17.46 0.52 -2.14
C PRO A 21 -16.14 -0.13 -1.75
N ILE A 22 -15.05 0.21 -2.46
CA ILE A 22 -13.72 -0.38 -2.27
C ILE A 22 -12.67 0.64 -1.78
N ALA A 23 -13.08 1.83 -1.36
CA ALA A 23 -12.17 2.93 -1.01
C ALA A 23 -11.18 2.57 0.12
N ASN A 24 -11.58 1.73 1.08
CA ASN A 24 -10.66 1.22 2.13
C ASN A 24 -9.63 0.21 1.59
N LYS A 25 -9.96 -0.50 0.49
CA LYS A 25 -9.01 -1.36 -0.21
C LYS A 25 -8.06 -0.49 -1.04
N ILE A 26 -8.60 0.45 -1.81
CA ILE A 26 -7.82 1.43 -2.59
C ILE A 26 -6.76 2.13 -1.74
N ASP A 27 -7.08 2.54 -0.50
CA ASP A 27 -6.10 3.22 0.38
C ASP A 27 -4.86 2.36 0.70
N ARG A 28 -4.95 1.02 0.64
CA ARG A 28 -3.92 0.10 1.12
C ARG A 28 -3.34 -0.85 0.05
N ASP A 29 -3.98 -0.94 -1.10
CA ASP A 29 -3.68 -1.90 -2.16
C ASP A 29 -3.44 -1.14 -3.48
N SER A 30 -2.18 -1.13 -3.92
CA SER A 30 -1.72 -0.35 -5.07
C SER A 30 -2.33 -0.82 -6.40
N ASP A 31 -2.59 -2.12 -6.56
CA ASP A 31 -3.23 -2.66 -7.76
C ASP A 31 -4.70 -2.22 -7.86
N THR A 32 -5.41 -2.24 -6.74
CA THR A 32 -6.79 -1.77 -6.65
C THR A 32 -6.86 -0.26 -6.89
N LEU A 33 -5.90 0.50 -6.38
CA LEU A 33 -5.74 1.92 -6.69
C LEU A 33 -5.47 2.14 -8.19
N PHE A 34 -4.61 1.32 -8.80
CA PHE A 34 -4.29 1.39 -10.21
C PHE A 34 -5.53 1.12 -11.09
N GLN A 35 -6.32 0.10 -10.77
CA GLN A 35 -7.60 -0.17 -11.45
C GLN A 35 -8.57 1.01 -11.33
N ALA A 36 -8.63 1.65 -10.16
CA ALA A 36 -9.44 2.84 -9.97
C ALA A 36 -8.92 4.04 -10.80
N LEU A 37 -7.60 4.17 -10.95
CA LEU A 37 -6.97 5.15 -11.82
C LEU A 37 -7.27 4.86 -13.30
N GLN A 38 -7.20 3.60 -13.73
CA GLN A 38 -7.53 3.18 -15.08
C GLN A 38 -8.98 3.50 -15.44
N GLY A 39 -9.93 3.32 -14.52
CA GLY A 39 -11.32 3.72 -14.77
C GLY A 39 -11.51 5.24 -14.95
N LEU A 40 -10.70 6.08 -14.28
CA LEU A 40 -10.63 7.51 -14.61
C LEU A 40 -9.98 7.75 -16.00
N GLY A 41 -9.05 6.89 -16.42
CA GLY A 41 -8.47 6.89 -17.76
C GLY A 41 -9.50 6.54 -18.85
N GLU A 42 -10.34 5.53 -18.62
CA GLU A 42 -11.43 5.15 -19.54
C GLU A 42 -12.43 6.29 -19.76
N LEU A 43 -12.66 7.12 -18.73
CA LEU A 43 -13.47 8.33 -18.83
C LEU A 43 -12.71 9.50 -19.50
N GLY A 44 -11.42 9.36 -19.76
CA GLY A 44 -10.58 10.37 -20.39
C GLY A 44 -10.25 11.56 -19.49
N VAL A 45 -10.21 11.37 -18.16
CA VAL A 45 -10.12 12.48 -17.19
C VAL A 45 -8.84 12.51 -16.36
N LEU A 46 -7.84 11.67 -16.67
CA LEU A 46 -6.58 11.66 -15.92
C LEU A 46 -5.75 12.94 -16.08
N ALA A 47 -5.89 13.63 -17.23
CA ALA A 47 -5.27 14.91 -17.51
C ALA A 47 -6.31 15.96 -17.92
N LEU A 48 -7.42 16.01 -17.17
CA LEU A 48 -8.63 16.80 -17.42
C LEU A 48 -8.41 18.25 -17.93
N ARG A 49 -7.38 18.97 -17.45
CA ARG A 49 -7.12 20.37 -17.86
C ARG A 49 -6.43 20.52 -19.21
N ILE A 50 -5.88 19.45 -19.76
CA ILE A 50 -5.18 19.50 -21.04
C ILE A 50 -6.18 19.87 -22.14
N PRO A 51 -5.83 20.77 -23.07
CA PRO A 51 -6.73 21.17 -24.14
C PRO A 51 -7.17 20.00 -25.03
N THR A 52 -8.34 20.13 -25.65
CA THR A 52 -8.94 19.10 -26.51
C THR A 52 -8.10 18.79 -27.75
N GLU A 53 -7.31 19.75 -28.25
CA GLU A 53 -6.35 19.53 -29.35
C GLU A 53 -5.26 18.49 -29.00
N TRP A 54 -5.07 18.19 -27.71
CA TRP A 54 -4.14 17.18 -27.18
C TRP A 54 -4.89 16.02 -26.50
N ASN A 55 -6.13 15.72 -26.93
CA ASN A 55 -6.99 14.66 -26.35
C ASN A 55 -7.34 14.82 -24.87
N GLY A 56 -7.10 15.99 -24.26
CA GLY A 56 -7.61 16.28 -22.92
C GLY A 56 -9.07 16.76 -22.94
N ALA A 57 -9.67 16.91 -21.76
CA ALA A 57 -11.06 17.38 -21.64
C ALA A 57 -11.20 18.92 -21.76
N GLY A 58 -10.09 19.67 -21.78
CA GLY A 58 -10.10 21.13 -21.84
C GLY A 58 -10.83 21.78 -20.67
N ALA A 59 -10.86 21.13 -19.50
CA ALA A 59 -11.63 21.61 -18.37
C ALA A 59 -11.10 22.96 -17.86
N ASN A 60 -12.02 23.89 -17.63
CA ASN A 60 -11.72 25.14 -16.96
C ASN A 60 -11.41 24.90 -15.48
N GLU A 61 -10.88 25.93 -14.82
CA GLU A 61 -10.47 25.83 -13.41
C GLU A 61 -11.63 25.38 -12.52
N GLU A 62 -12.83 25.93 -12.69
CA GLU A 62 -14.00 25.58 -11.87
C GLU A 62 -14.41 24.09 -12.01
N THR A 63 -14.37 23.55 -13.23
CA THR A 63 -14.66 22.12 -13.45
C THR A 63 -13.58 21.24 -12.82
N PHE A 64 -12.31 21.64 -12.95
CA PHE A 64 -11.19 20.92 -12.36
C PHE A 64 -11.25 20.90 -10.83
N GLN A 65 -11.61 22.03 -10.21
CA GLN A 65 -11.82 22.13 -8.77
C GLN A 65 -12.92 21.20 -8.28
N SER A 66 -14.06 21.19 -8.97
CA SER A 66 -15.16 20.25 -8.68
C SER A 66 -14.72 18.79 -8.83
N PHE A 67 -13.93 18.48 -9.87
CA PHE A 67 -13.36 17.16 -10.05
C PHE A 67 -12.42 16.75 -8.90
N GLN A 68 -11.50 17.63 -8.48
CA GLN A 68 -10.58 17.34 -7.37
C GLN A 68 -11.34 17.07 -6.07
N GLU A 69 -12.35 17.88 -5.77
CA GLU A 69 -13.20 17.69 -4.59
C GLU A 69 -13.96 16.36 -4.67
N LEU A 70 -14.51 16.04 -5.84
CA LEU A 70 -15.30 14.84 -6.07
C LEU A 70 -14.46 13.55 -5.94
N VAL A 71 -13.29 13.47 -6.56
CA VAL A 71 -12.43 12.29 -6.44
C VAL A 71 -11.96 12.12 -4.98
N ALA A 72 -11.55 13.21 -4.32
CA ALA A 72 -11.09 13.17 -2.93
C ALA A 72 -12.21 12.81 -1.93
N ARG A 73 -13.48 13.11 -2.24
CA ARG A 73 -14.63 12.68 -1.45
C ARG A 73 -14.76 11.16 -1.39
N TYR A 74 -14.49 10.47 -2.49
CA TYR A 74 -14.68 9.01 -2.58
C TYR A 74 -13.39 8.22 -2.31
N SER A 75 -12.20 8.74 -2.65
CA SER A 75 -10.91 8.15 -2.30
C SER A 75 -9.79 9.20 -2.28
N GLY A 76 -9.17 9.40 -1.13
CA GLY A 76 -8.04 10.32 -1.00
C GLY A 76 -6.80 9.83 -1.74
N ALA A 77 -6.51 8.53 -1.70
CA ALA A 77 -5.38 7.93 -2.41
C ALA A 77 -5.51 8.08 -3.93
N LEU A 78 -6.70 7.84 -4.50
CA LEU A 78 -6.97 8.04 -5.93
C LEU A 78 -6.78 9.51 -6.34
N ALA A 79 -7.33 10.44 -5.56
CA ALA A 79 -7.18 11.86 -5.82
C ALA A 79 -5.71 12.31 -5.73
N PHE A 80 -4.96 11.79 -4.76
CA PHE A 80 -3.56 12.13 -4.56
C PHE A 80 -2.64 11.59 -5.66
N LEU A 81 -2.91 10.37 -6.15
CA LEU A 81 -2.16 9.81 -7.27
C LEU A 81 -2.50 10.55 -8.58
N GLN A 82 -3.79 10.76 -8.86
CA GLN A 82 -4.25 11.43 -10.08
C GLN A 82 -3.70 12.87 -10.19
N VAL A 83 -3.62 13.60 -9.08
CA VAL A 83 -3.12 14.99 -9.12
C VAL A 83 -1.62 15.06 -9.47
N GLN A 84 -0.82 14.04 -9.15
CA GLN A 84 0.57 13.97 -9.63
C GLN A 84 0.60 13.94 -11.15
N HIS A 85 -0.25 13.09 -11.75
CA HIS A 85 -0.32 12.90 -13.18
C HIS A 85 -0.81 14.13 -13.94
N GLN A 86 -1.90 14.73 -13.45
CA GLN A 86 -2.40 16.00 -13.99
C GLN A 86 -1.36 17.12 -13.91
N SER A 87 -0.56 17.16 -12.83
CA SER A 87 0.49 18.16 -12.67
C SER A 87 1.61 17.94 -13.69
N ALA A 88 2.01 16.69 -13.92
CA ALA A 88 3.01 16.34 -14.91
C ALA A 88 2.57 16.77 -16.33
N ALA A 89 1.31 16.48 -16.69
CA ALA A 89 0.73 16.89 -17.97
C ALA A 89 0.74 18.43 -18.12
N GLY A 90 0.35 19.15 -17.06
CA GLY A 90 0.37 20.61 -17.04
C GLY A 90 1.78 21.18 -17.26
N MET A 91 2.79 20.59 -16.61
CA MET A 91 4.18 21.00 -16.77
C MET A 91 4.71 20.78 -18.19
N ILE A 92 4.37 19.66 -18.83
CA ILE A 92 4.71 19.41 -20.25
C ILE A 92 4.06 20.46 -21.15
N PHE A 93 2.76 20.71 -20.96
CA PHE A 93 2.02 21.68 -21.76
C PHE A 93 2.55 23.12 -21.60
N GLU A 94 2.88 23.52 -20.36
CA GLU A 94 3.46 24.83 -20.05
C GLU A 94 4.93 24.97 -20.50
N GLY A 95 5.66 23.86 -20.59
CA GLY A 95 7.07 23.81 -20.97
C GLY A 95 7.33 24.15 -22.44
N ARG A 96 6.32 23.99 -23.32
CA ARG A 96 6.36 24.31 -24.75
C ARG A 96 7.42 23.55 -25.58
N ASN A 97 8.04 22.50 -25.02
CA ASN A 97 8.86 21.57 -25.79
C ASN A 97 7.93 20.77 -26.73
N SER A 98 7.98 21.08 -28.03
CA SER A 98 7.04 20.55 -29.02
C SER A 98 7.14 19.03 -29.17
N SER A 99 8.35 18.45 -29.08
CA SER A 99 8.55 17.01 -29.17
C SER A 99 7.92 16.28 -28.00
N LEU A 100 8.10 16.78 -26.78
CA LEU A 100 7.48 16.20 -25.59
C LEU A 100 5.96 16.38 -25.58
N MET A 101 5.46 17.53 -26.00
CA MET A 101 4.01 17.75 -26.12
C MET A 101 3.37 16.73 -27.06
N GLN A 102 3.98 16.48 -28.23
CA GLN A 102 3.50 15.51 -29.21
C GLN A 102 3.60 14.06 -28.72
N ALA A 103 4.68 13.71 -28.03
CA ALA A 103 4.90 12.34 -27.57
C ALA A 103 4.00 11.95 -26.37
N TYR A 104 3.70 12.90 -25.48
CA TYR A 104 3.03 12.60 -24.21
C TYR A 104 1.56 13.01 -24.18
N LEU A 105 1.24 14.30 -24.42
CA LEU A 105 -0.08 14.85 -24.07
C LEU A 105 -1.27 14.09 -24.67
N PRO A 106 -1.26 13.66 -25.95
CA PRO A 106 -2.38 12.91 -26.54
C PRO A 106 -2.73 11.58 -25.84
N ARG A 107 -1.81 11.07 -25.01
CA ARG A 107 -1.84 9.73 -24.39
C ARG A 107 -1.97 9.78 -22.86
N MET A 108 -1.96 10.97 -22.27
CA MET A 108 -2.03 11.13 -20.81
C MET A 108 -3.47 11.08 -20.28
N SER A 109 -4.44 11.64 -21.00
CA SER A 109 -5.80 11.75 -20.48
C SER A 109 -6.51 10.38 -20.33
N ASN A 110 -6.14 9.41 -21.17
CA ASN A 110 -6.68 8.05 -21.13
C ASN A 110 -5.79 7.04 -20.38
N GLY A 111 -4.61 7.47 -19.90
CA GLY A 111 -3.69 6.63 -19.15
C GLY A 111 -2.82 5.69 -19.99
N GLU A 112 -2.73 5.86 -21.31
CA GLU A 112 -1.74 5.16 -22.13
C GLU A 112 -0.29 5.50 -21.76
N VAL A 113 -0.07 6.71 -21.23
CA VAL A 113 1.18 7.16 -20.63
C VAL A 113 0.88 7.72 -19.26
N LEU A 114 1.49 7.16 -18.23
CA LEU A 114 1.37 7.63 -16.86
C LEU A 114 2.70 8.15 -16.33
N LEU A 115 2.66 9.40 -15.89
CA LEU A 115 3.82 10.20 -15.49
C LEU A 115 3.57 10.88 -14.14
N GLY A 116 4.53 10.84 -13.23
CA GLY A 116 4.50 11.54 -11.93
C GLY A 116 5.31 12.84 -11.89
N ILE A 117 5.48 13.40 -10.69
CA ILE A 117 6.32 14.59 -10.44
C ILE A 117 7.21 14.39 -9.21
N GLY A 118 8.39 15.01 -9.21
CA GLY A 118 9.38 14.92 -8.13
C GLY A 118 10.24 16.18 -8.00
N PHE A 119 9.64 17.26 -7.44
CA PHE A 119 10.31 18.57 -7.30
C PHE A 119 10.18 19.20 -5.90
N SER A 120 9.71 18.45 -4.90
CA SER A 120 9.47 18.97 -3.54
C SER A 120 10.74 19.54 -2.88
N GLN A 121 11.90 18.98 -3.20
CA GLN A 121 13.22 19.41 -2.74
C GLN A 121 13.57 20.86 -3.11
N LEU A 122 12.98 21.44 -4.16
CA LEU A 122 13.23 22.83 -4.52
C LEU A 122 12.73 23.83 -3.47
N ARG A 123 11.83 23.42 -2.58
CA ARG A 123 11.30 24.28 -1.51
C ARG A 123 12.24 24.41 -0.32
N ARG A 124 13.30 23.60 -0.25
CA ARG A 124 14.26 23.64 0.85
C ARG A 124 15.22 24.82 0.66
N GLU A 125 15.50 25.51 1.75
CA GLU A 125 16.52 26.54 1.79
C GLU A 125 17.90 25.92 2.02
N GLY A 126 18.96 26.58 1.56
CA GLY A 126 20.35 26.14 1.70
C GLY A 126 20.87 25.39 0.47
N ASP A 127 21.83 24.49 0.69
CA ASP A 127 22.48 23.76 -0.40
C ASP A 127 21.50 22.87 -1.16
N PRO A 128 21.56 22.85 -2.50
CA PRO A 128 20.64 22.07 -3.31
C PRO A 128 20.83 20.57 -3.08
N VAL A 129 19.71 19.88 -2.81
CA VAL A 129 19.69 18.42 -2.61
C VAL A 129 20.01 17.66 -3.91
N ILE A 130 19.72 18.26 -5.05
CA ILE A 130 20.01 17.73 -6.37
C ILE A 130 20.52 18.86 -7.27
N LEU A 131 21.69 18.64 -7.86
CA LEU A 131 22.40 19.59 -8.71
C LEU A 131 22.37 19.10 -10.16
N ALA A 132 22.12 20.01 -11.09
CA ALA A 132 22.26 19.82 -12.52
C ALA A 132 23.49 20.59 -13.02
N LEU A 133 24.56 19.87 -13.37
CA LEU A 133 25.76 20.46 -13.95
C LEU A 133 25.62 20.52 -15.47
N PRO A 134 25.75 21.71 -16.11
CA PRO A 134 25.71 21.81 -17.57
C PRO A 134 26.86 21.04 -18.21
N VAL A 135 26.55 20.24 -19.23
CA VAL A 135 27.51 19.53 -20.08
C VAL A 135 27.09 19.66 -21.55
N ASP A 136 27.90 19.15 -22.47
CA ASP A 136 27.51 19.13 -23.88
C ASP A 136 26.27 18.24 -24.07
N GLY A 137 25.24 18.76 -24.76
CA GLY A 137 23.98 18.08 -25.03
C GLY A 137 23.00 17.90 -23.85
N GLY A 138 23.26 18.53 -22.69
CA GLY A 138 22.31 18.50 -21.56
C GLY A 138 22.92 18.77 -20.18
N TYR A 139 22.50 17.98 -19.19
CA TYR A 139 22.88 18.16 -17.79
C TYR A 139 23.25 16.83 -17.11
N LEU A 140 24.25 16.86 -16.23
CA LEU A 140 24.52 15.77 -15.29
C LEU A 140 23.83 16.03 -13.95
N LEU A 141 22.91 15.15 -13.59
CA LEU A 141 22.13 15.23 -12.36
C LEU A 141 22.78 14.36 -11.28
N ASN A 142 23.00 14.97 -10.11
CA ASN A 142 23.54 14.31 -8.93
C ASN A 142 22.77 14.73 -7.68
N GLY A 143 22.26 13.76 -6.93
CA GLY A 143 21.54 13.99 -5.68
C GLY A 143 20.35 13.06 -5.51
N PHE A 144 19.35 13.49 -4.76
CA PHE A 144 18.14 12.69 -4.56
C PHE A 144 16.86 13.55 -4.50
N VAL A 145 15.76 12.93 -4.89
CA VAL A 145 14.40 13.45 -4.77
C VAL A 145 13.74 12.71 -3.60
N PRO A 146 13.44 13.38 -2.49
CA PRO A 146 13.00 12.71 -1.26
C PRO A 146 11.63 12.04 -1.41
N TRP A 147 10.72 12.66 -2.16
CA TRP A 147 9.34 12.23 -2.29
C TRP A 147 8.95 12.12 -3.76
N VAL A 148 8.84 10.89 -4.26
CA VAL A 148 8.32 10.57 -5.60
C VAL A 148 7.20 9.55 -5.44
N THR A 149 5.98 9.95 -5.78
CA THR A 149 4.77 9.13 -5.64
C THR A 149 4.42 8.50 -6.99
N GLY A 150 3.90 7.26 -6.95
CA GLY A 150 3.51 6.50 -8.13
C GLY A 150 4.52 5.42 -8.54
N TRP A 151 5.44 5.02 -7.66
CA TRP A 151 6.40 3.95 -7.95
C TRP A 151 5.67 2.62 -8.23
N GLY A 152 6.00 1.97 -9.35
CA GLY A 152 5.27 0.78 -9.86
C GLY A 152 3.89 1.09 -10.47
N LEU A 153 3.45 2.36 -10.48
CA LEU A 153 2.17 2.79 -11.06
C LEU A 153 2.37 3.69 -12.29
N PHE A 154 3.43 4.51 -12.28
CA PHE A 154 3.81 5.40 -13.38
C PHE A 154 5.11 4.90 -14.01
N GLN A 155 5.27 5.13 -15.32
CA GLN A 155 6.47 4.70 -16.05
C GLN A 155 7.64 5.65 -15.81
N GLU A 156 7.35 6.94 -15.65
CA GLU A 156 8.32 8.01 -15.61
C GLU A 156 7.87 9.09 -14.61
N PHE A 157 8.74 10.05 -14.31
CA PHE A 157 8.36 11.25 -13.57
C PHE A 157 9.17 12.46 -14.02
N ILE A 158 8.61 13.65 -13.79
CA ILE A 158 9.34 14.90 -14.01
C ILE A 158 10.17 15.21 -12.76
N VAL A 159 11.49 15.10 -12.88
CA VAL A 159 12.45 15.53 -11.85
C VAL A 159 12.77 17.02 -12.01
N ALA A 160 13.09 17.68 -10.91
CA ALA A 160 13.66 19.02 -10.93
C ALA A 160 15.01 19.08 -10.24
N ALA A 161 15.97 19.79 -10.84
CA ALA A 161 17.31 19.96 -10.30
C ALA A 161 17.79 21.41 -10.38
N SER A 162 18.50 21.85 -9.34
CA SER A 162 19.04 23.22 -9.27
C SER A 162 20.30 23.34 -10.13
N LEU A 163 20.40 24.42 -10.89
CA LEU A 163 21.62 24.79 -11.60
C LEU A 163 22.54 25.61 -10.69
N PRO A 164 23.86 25.67 -10.97
CA PRO A 164 24.80 26.50 -10.22
C PRO A 164 24.45 28.01 -10.18
N ASP A 165 23.68 28.50 -11.15
CA ASP A 165 23.23 29.89 -11.23
C ASP A 165 21.89 30.14 -10.53
N GLY A 166 21.36 29.15 -9.80
CA GLY A 166 20.11 29.23 -9.05
C GLY A 166 18.84 28.96 -9.87
N ARG A 167 18.93 28.77 -11.19
CA ARG A 167 17.78 28.28 -11.99
C ARG A 167 17.43 26.84 -11.62
N ALA A 168 16.29 26.36 -12.09
CA ALA A 168 15.91 24.95 -11.96
C ALA A 168 15.57 24.35 -13.33
N VAL A 169 16.20 23.24 -13.69
CA VAL A 169 15.84 22.44 -14.87
C VAL A 169 14.84 21.36 -14.46
N PHE A 170 13.84 21.16 -15.31
CA PHE A 170 12.85 20.10 -15.18
C PHE A 170 12.97 19.17 -16.37
N GLY A 171 13.06 17.87 -16.13
CA GLY A 171 13.23 16.86 -17.17
C GLY A 171 12.49 15.57 -16.84
N ILE A 172 12.16 14.80 -17.87
CA ILE A 172 11.52 13.48 -17.71
C ILE A 172 12.61 12.44 -17.45
N VAL A 173 12.40 11.60 -16.45
CA VAL A 173 13.30 10.49 -16.10
C VAL A 173 12.48 9.23 -15.79
N PRO A 174 13.06 8.02 -15.96
CA PRO A 174 12.37 6.77 -15.66
C PRO A 174 12.01 6.67 -14.18
N LEU A 175 10.83 6.12 -13.88
CA LEU A 175 10.40 5.73 -12.55
C LEU A 175 10.63 4.21 -12.37
N VAL A 176 11.82 3.77 -12.75
CA VAL A 176 12.33 2.40 -12.61
C VAL A 176 13.84 2.46 -12.53
N GLU A 177 14.47 1.52 -11.81
CA GLU A 177 15.93 1.46 -11.73
C GLU A 177 16.53 1.37 -13.13
N THR A 178 17.40 2.32 -13.46
CA THR A 178 17.93 2.48 -14.81
C THR A 178 19.41 2.83 -14.76
N TYR A 179 20.19 2.19 -15.62
CA TYR A 179 21.62 2.43 -15.81
C TYR A 179 21.87 2.86 -17.25
N GLN A 180 22.50 4.02 -17.43
CA GLN A 180 22.89 4.53 -18.74
C GLN A 180 24.25 3.99 -19.15
N GLU A 181 24.47 3.84 -20.46
CA GLU A 181 25.79 3.48 -21.01
C GLU A 181 26.88 4.50 -20.66
N THR A 182 26.48 5.75 -20.40
CA THR A 182 27.35 6.84 -19.91
C THR A 182 27.83 6.64 -18.46
N GLY A 183 27.35 5.61 -17.75
CA GLY A 183 27.66 5.31 -16.35
C GLY A 183 26.75 5.99 -15.32
N GLY A 184 25.78 6.78 -15.79
CA GLY A 184 24.74 7.37 -14.95
C GLY A 184 23.71 6.35 -14.49
N ASN A 185 23.10 6.55 -13.32
CA ASN A 185 22.02 5.69 -12.83
C ASN A 185 20.98 6.42 -12.00
N ILE A 186 19.77 5.84 -11.98
CA ILE A 186 18.71 6.16 -11.03
C ILE A 186 18.37 4.89 -10.26
N THR A 187 18.34 5.02 -8.93
CA THR A 187 17.96 3.95 -7.99
C THR A 187 16.91 4.47 -7.01
N PHE A 188 16.13 3.58 -6.39
CA PHE A 188 15.01 4.00 -5.55
C PHE A 188 15.04 3.32 -4.18
N SER A 189 14.50 3.99 -3.17
CA SER A 189 14.25 3.35 -1.88
C SER A 189 13.10 2.34 -2.01
N GLN A 190 12.92 1.51 -0.98
CA GLN A 190 11.65 0.82 -0.80
C GLN A 190 10.51 1.84 -0.64
N PRO A 191 9.27 1.50 -1.05
CA PRO A 191 8.09 2.30 -0.74
C PRO A 191 8.01 2.63 0.75
N MET A 192 7.70 3.89 1.05
CA MET A 192 7.69 4.40 2.43
C MET A 192 6.48 3.88 3.21
N GLU A 193 6.71 3.51 4.47
CA GLU A 193 5.65 3.19 5.44
C GLU A 193 4.99 4.50 5.93
N LEU A 194 4.01 4.98 5.17
CA LEU A 194 3.26 6.20 5.50
C LEU A 194 2.04 5.89 6.37
N ALA A 195 1.60 6.86 7.17
CA ALA A 195 0.37 6.73 7.95
C ALA A 195 -0.89 6.66 7.07
N ALA A 196 -0.82 7.11 5.81
CA ALA A 196 -1.96 7.25 4.92
C ALA A 196 -1.50 7.23 3.46
N MET A 197 -2.40 6.91 2.52
CA MET A 197 -2.11 6.85 1.08
C MET A 197 -0.93 5.93 0.75
N THR A 198 -0.76 4.84 1.51
CA THR A 198 0.37 3.91 1.35
C THR A 198 0.36 3.22 -0.02
N SER A 199 -0.83 2.91 -0.53
CA SER A 199 -1.08 2.38 -1.88
C SER A 199 -0.52 3.22 -3.02
N THR A 200 -0.21 4.50 -2.78
CA THR A 200 0.33 5.40 -3.81
C THR A 200 1.83 5.18 -4.07
N ASN A 201 2.48 4.29 -3.32
CA ASN A 201 3.87 3.88 -3.47
C ASN A 201 4.83 5.07 -3.59
N THR A 202 5.06 5.77 -2.47
CA THR A 202 6.00 6.90 -2.44
C THR A 202 7.41 6.42 -2.08
N VAL A 203 8.41 6.82 -2.86
CA VAL A 203 9.83 6.44 -2.72
C VAL A 203 10.75 7.65 -2.74
N THR A 204 12.00 7.46 -2.31
CA THR A 204 13.11 8.38 -2.61
C THR A 204 13.81 7.92 -3.89
N ALA A 205 14.02 8.83 -4.84
CA ALA A 205 14.80 8.57 -6.05
C ALA A 205 16.21 9.14 -5.89
N THR A 206 17.25 8.35 -6.12
CA THR A 206 18.65 8.79 -6.09
C THR A 206 19.19 8.79 -7.51
N LEU A 207 19.73 9.92 -7.96
CA LEU A 207 20.35 10.10 -9.27
C LEU A 207 21.85 10.29 -9.09
N LYS A 208 22.65 9.44 -9.73
CA LYS A 208 24.11 9.53 -9.70
C LYS A 208 24.64 9.62 -11.11
N ASN A 209 25.30 10.74 -11.42
CA ASN A 209 25.83 11.07 -12.74
C ASN A 209 24.81 10.84 -13.87
N TRP A 210 23.52 11.07 -13.60
CA TRP A 210 22.48 10.83 -14.58
C TRP A 210 22.55 11.89 -15.68
N PHE A 211 22.75 11.47 -16.92
CA PHE A 211 22.78 12.38 -18.06
C PHE A 211 21.35 12.63 -18.57
N LEU A 212 20.86 13.85 -18.32
CA LEU A 212 19.59 14.36 -18.81
C LEU A 212 19.84 15.12 -20.12
N THR A 213 19.40 14.54 -21.23
CA THR A 213 19.59 15.11 -22.58
C THR A 213 18.63 16.26 -22.86
N ASP A 214 19.01 17.16 -23.76
CA ASP A 214 18.21 18.36 -24.09
C ASP A 214 16.80 18.05 -24.63
N ASP A 215 16.61 16.91 -25.29
CA ASP A 215 15.33 16.52 -25.90
C ASP A 215 14.26 16.14 -24.86
N ILE A 216 14.67 15.69 -23.67
CA ILE A 216 13.79 15.32 -22.56
C ILE A 216 13.64 16.42 -21.50
N ILE A 217 14.19 17.62 -21.75
CA ILE A 217 13.97 18.79 -20.90
C ILE A 217 12.57 19.34 -21.12
N VAL A 218 11.80 19.41 -20.04
CA VAL A 218 10.46 19.97 -20.01
C VAL A 218 10.52 21.49 -19.98
N SER A 219 11.32 22.07 -19.07
CA SER A 219 11.53 23.52 -18.99
C SER A 219 12.71 23.89 -18.09
N ILE A 220 13.19 25.12 -18.21
CA ILE A 220 14.10 25.74 -17.25
C ILE A 220 13.40 26.94 -16.62
N LYS A 221 13.34 26.97 -15.29
CA LYS A 221 12.67 28.02 -14.51
C LYS A 221 13.69 28.99 -13.89
N PRO A 222 13.34 30.28 -13.74
CA PRO A 222 14.23 31.26 -13.12
C PRO A 222 14.45 30.97 -11.62
N PRO A 223 15.48 31.57 -11.00
CA PRO A 223 15.70 31.44 -9.57
C PRO A 223 14.48 31.87 -8.74
N GLY A 224 14.20 31.14 -7.67
CA GLY A 224 13.07 31.41 -6.77
C GLY A 224 11.68 31.09 -7.34
N TRP A 225 11.58 30.53 -8.55
CA TRP A 225 10.30 30.24 -9.21
C TRP A 225 9.33 29.44 -8.34
N ILE A 226 9.82 28.43 -7.61
CA ILE A 226 8.96 27.55 -6.81
C ILE A 226 8.21 28.32 -5.70
N HIS A 227 8.86 29.28 -5.05
CA HIS A 227 8.25 30.09 -3.99
C HIS A 227 7.19 31.04 -4.55
N GLU A 228 7.45 31.64 -5.72
CA GLU A 228 6.47 32.48 -6.41
C GLU A 228 5.29 31.66 -6.95
N ASN A 229 5.56 30.45 -7.43
CA ASN A 229 4.54 29.52 -7.87
C ASN A 229 3.64 29.06 -6.72
N ASP A 230 4.20 28.76 -5.54
CA ASP A 230 3.44 28.38 -4.35
C ASP A 230 2.53 29.53 -3.87
N LYS A 231 3.03 30.78 -3.87
CA LYS A 231 2.20 31.97 -3.54
C LYS A 231 1.03 32.15 -4.49
N LYS A 232 1.25 31.97 -5.80
CA LYS A 232 0.20 32.10 -6.84
C LYS A 232 -0.88 31.04 -6.72
N ASN A 233 -0.49 29.82 -6.31
CA ASN A 233 -1.34 28.64 -6.36
C ASN A 233 -1.80 28.16 -4.98
N VAL A 234 -1.74 29.02 -3.95
CA VAL A 234 -2.00 28.65 -2.55
C VAL A 234 -3.34 27.94 -2.33
N LEU A 235 -4.36 28.25 -3.13
CA LEU A 235 -5.70 27.69 -3.00
C LEU A 235 -5.91 26.37 -3.78
N ARG A 236 -5.01 26.00 -4.72
CA ARG A 236 -5.23 24.85 -5.62
C ARG A 236 -5.43 23.53 -4.86
N SER A 237 -4.63 23.27 -3.82
CA SER A 237 -4.72 22.02 -3.04
C SER A 237 -5.91 21.98 -2.09
N THR A 238 -6.71 23.05 -2.02
CA THR A 238 -7.82 23.17 -1.05
C THR A 238 -8.99 22.27 -1.34
N PHE A 239 -9.26 22.02 -2.62
CA PHE A 239 -10.39 21.18 -3.05
C PHE A 239 -10.21 19.72 -2.63
N LEU A 240 -8.98 19.22 -2.50
CA LEU A 240 -8.70 17.90 -1.94
C LEU A 240 -9.14 17.81 -0.46
N ALA A 241 -8.80 18.82 0.34
CA ALA A 241 -9.21 18.90 1.74
C ALA A 241 -10.74 19.03 1.88
N MET A 242 -11.38 19.81 1.02
CA MET A 242 -12.85 19.93 1.01
C MET A 242 -13.55 18.64 0.60
N GLY A 243 -12.99 17.87 -0.33
CA GLY A 243 -13.48 16.54 -0.68
C GLY A 243 -13.39 15.59 0.51
N CYS A 244 -12.25 15.58 1.20
CA CYS A 244 -12.07 14.82 2.45
C CYS A 244 -13.07 15.24 3.53
N ALA A 245 -13.32 16.55 3.70
CA ALA A 245 -14.32 17.06 4.63
C ALA A 245 -15.73 16.52 4.29
N ARG A 246 -16.10 16.54 3.00
CA ARG A 246 -17.36 15.98 2.52
C ARG A 246 -17.45 14.47 2.76
N SER A 247 -16.36 13.72 2.56
CA SER A 247 -16.31 12.29 2.88
C SER A 247 -16.65 12.01 4.35
N GLY A 248 -16.14 12.84 5.26
CA GLY A 248 -16.50 12.77 6.68
C GLY A 248 -17.98 13.03 6.93
N LEU A 249 -18.55 14.04 6.25
CA LEU A 249 -19.99 14.35 6.33
C LEU A 249 -20.88 13.22 5.77
N ASP A 250 -20.46 12.53 4.71
CA ASP A 250 -21.22 11.40 4.17
C ASP A 250 -21.36 10.26 5.19
N ILE A 251 -20.35 10.06 6.05
CA ILE A 251 -20.41 9.08 7.16
C ILE A 251 -21.40 9.55 8.24
N LEU A 252 -21.45 10.85 8.55
CA LEU A 252 -22.47 11.41 9.45
C LEU A 252 -23.87 11.22 8.87
N GLU A 253 -24.05 11.53 7.60
CA GLU A 253 -25.32 11.38 6.87
C GLU A 253 -25.80 9.93 6.86
N ASN A 254 -24.92 8.97 6.56
CA ASN A 254 -25.24 7.55 6.64
C ASN A 254 -25.57 7.10 8.07
N THR A 255 -24.94 7.71 9.08
CA THR A 255 -25.24 7.42 10.49
C THR A 255 -26.63 7.92 10.88
N LEU A 256 -27.08 9.05 10.35
CA LEU A 256 -28.43 9.60 10.58
C LEU A 256 -29.55 8.66 10.15
N GLN A 257 -29.30 7.81 9.13
CA GLN A 257 -30.26 6.79 8.69
C GLN A 257 -30.45 5.67 9.71
N ASN A 258 -29.43 5.43 10.56
CA ASN A 258 -29.35 4.27 11.44
C ASN A 258 -29.40 4.62 12.94
N LYS A 259 -29.10 5.87 13.33
CA LYS A 259 -29.08 6.34 14.72
C LYS A 259 -29.93 7.61 14.88
N SER A 260 -30.98 7.52 15.69
CA SER A 260 -31.83 8.66 16.03
C SER A 260 -31.33 9.38 17.28
N LEU A 261 -30.19 10.08 17.19
CA LEU A 261 -29.63 10.90 18.28
C LEU A 261 -29.65 12.39 17.91
N PRO A 262 -30.29 13.28 18.70
CA PRO A 262 -30.62 14.65 18.29
C PRO A 262 -29.42 15.57 18.09
N PHE A 263 -28.25 15.22 18.61
CA PHE A 263 -27.02 15.99 18.43
C PHE A 263 -26.33 15.71 17.08
N ILE A 264 -26.59 14.57 16.44
CA ILE A 264 -25.97 14.22 15.15
C ILE A 264 -26.47 15.14 14.02
N PRO A 265 -27.80 15.37 13.84
CA PRO A 265 -28.30 16.31 12.83
C PRO A 265 -27.73 17.71 13.01
N LYS A 266 -27.70 18.21 14.25
CA LYS A 266 -27.18 19.54 14.56
C LYS A 266 -25.70 19.69 14.17
N ALA A 267 -24.87 18.68 14.46
CA ALA A 267 -23.46 18.67 14.07
C ALA A 267 -23.29 18.59 12.55
N PHE A 268 -24.08 17.73 11.88
CA PHE A 268 -24.07 17.57 10.43
C PHE A 268 -24.45 18.88 9.71
N ASP A 269 -25.55 19.52 10.11
CA ASP A 269 -26.02 20.79 9.52
C ASP A 269 -24.99 21.91 9.70
N SER A 270 -24.41 22.03 10.91
CA SER A 270 -23.40 23.05 11.21
C SER A 270 -22.16 22.89 10.35
N LEU A 271 -21.57 21.68 10.32
CA LEU A 271 -20.35 21.42 9.56
C LEU A 271 -20.58 21.52 8.04
N THR A 272 -21.75 21.10 7.56
CA THR A 272 -22.15 21.25 6.15
C THR A 272 -22.24 22.72 5.76
N GLN A 273 -22.85 23.56 6.61
CA GLN A 273 -22.95 24.99 6.37
C GLN A 273 -21.57 25.67 6.35
N GLU A 274 -20.68 25.31 7.29
CA GLU A 274 -19.30 25.83 7.30
C GLU A 274 -18.53 25.42 6.04
N LEU A 275 -18.63 24.16 5.61
CA LEU A 275 -17.98 23.68 4.39
C LEU A 275 -18.49 24.43 3.14
N SER A 276 -19.80 24.64 3.01
CA SER A 276 -20.39 25.39 1.89
C SER A 276 -19.95 26.86 1.87
N ARG A 277 -19.86 27.51 3.03
CA ARG A 277 -19.33 28.89 3.14
C ARG A 277 -17.85 28.95 2.75
N CYS A 278 -17.04 28.02 3.26
CA CYS A 278 -15.62 27.93 2.93
C CYS A 278 -15.40 27.74 1.42
N ARG A 279 -16.13 26.80 0.80
CA ARG A 279 -16.10 26.55 -0.65
C ARG A 279 -16.43 27.81 -1.45
N THR A 280 -17.49 28.51 -1.06
CA THR A 280 -17.93 29.75 -1.73
C THR A 280 -16.86 30.84 -1.64
N ALA A 281 -16.27 31.03 -0.46
CA ALA A 281 -15.22 32.03 -0.25
C ALA A 281 -13.94 31.72 -1.04
N ILE A 282 -13.52 30.46 -1.09
CA ILE A 282 -12.35 30.02 -1.89
C ILE A 282 -12.57 30.29 -3.38
N LYS A 283 -13.73 29.88 -3.93
CA LYS A 283 -14.07 30.12 -5.33
C LYS A 283 -14.11 31.62 -5.67
N ALA A 284 -14.62 32.45 -4.75
CA ALA A 284 -14.61 33.90 -4.92
C ALA A 284 -13.17 34.47 -4.92
N ALA A 285 -12.31 33.98 -4.01
CA ALA A 285 -10.92 34.42 -3.89
C ALA A 285 -10.03 34.05 -5.09
N GLU A 286 -10.35 32.98 -5.80
CA GLU A 286 -9.63 32.59 -7.03
C GLU A 286 -10.05 33.44 -8.23
N LYS A 287 -11.33 33.83 -8.31
CA LYS A 287 -11.86 34.68 -9.39
C LYS A 287 -11.51 36.16 -9.18
N ASN A 288 -11.25 36.58 -7.94
CA ASN A 288 -11.01 37.97 -7.60
C ASN A 288 -9.53 38.23 -7.23
N PRO A 289 -8.78 38.97 -8.07
CA PRO A 289 -7.38 39.30 -7.80
C PRO A 289 -7.20 40.26 -6.62
N SER A 290 -8.26 40.89 -6.10
CA SER A 290 -8.17 41.79 -4.94
C SER A 290 -7.86 41.07 -3.63
N PHE A 291 -8.03 39.75 -3.56
CA PHE A 291 -7.69 38.97 -2.38
C PHE A 291 -6.17 38.95 -2.17
N THR A 292 -5.77 39.38 -0.98
CA THR A 292 -4.38 39.35 -0.52
C THR A 292 -3.90 37.91 -0.31
N LEU A 293 -2.59 37.72 -0.25
CA LEU A 293 -2.01 36.42 0.05
C LEU A 293 -2.44 35.91 1.43
N ASP A 294 -2.47 36.78 2.44
CA ASP A 294 -2.87 36.42 3.81
C ASP A 294 -4.32 35.94 3.89
N GLU A 295 -5.24 36.59 3.16
CA GLU A 295 -6.63 36.13 3.09
C GLU A 295 -6.74 34.75 2.43
N LYS A 296 -5.96 34.50 1.37
CA LYS A 296 -5.93 33.19 0.71
C LYS A 296 -5.31 32.11 1.60
N LEU A 297 -4.26 32.44 2.35
CA LEU A 297 -3.65 31.55 3.34
C LEU A 297 -4.64 31.19 4.46
N GLN A 298 -5.41 32.17 4.93
CA GLN A 298 -6.45 31.95 5.93
C GLN A 298 -7.57 31.03 5.41
N LEU A 299 -8.01 31.20 4.16
CA LEU A 299 -9.00 30.31 3.53
C LEU A 299 -8.45 28.88 3.38
N ARG A 300 -7.18 28.73 2.97
CA ARG A 300 -6.51 27.41 2.91
C ARG A 300 -6.48 26.74 4.29
N ALA A 301 -6.14 27.49 5.33
CA ALA A 301 -6.10 26.99 6.71
C ALA A 301 -7.50 26.56 7.22
N GLN A 302 -8.55 27.34 6.91
CA GLN A 302 -9.93 26.99 7.27
C GLN A 302 -10.39 25.68 6.64
N ALA A 303 -10.06 25.45 5.37
CA ALA A 303 -10.43 24.21 4.70
C ALA A 303 -9.67 22.99 5.25
N ILE A 304 -8.38 23.15 5.62
CA ILE A 304 -7.61 22.11 6.31
C ILE A 304 -8.25 21.76 7.66
N ASP A 305 -8.56 22.79 8.46
CA ASP A 305 -9.24 22.62 9.75
C ASP A 305 -10.60 21.93 9.60
N LEU A 306 -11.41 22.34 8.61
CA LEU A 306 -12.70 21.71 8.33
C LEU A 306 -12.57 20.24 7.92
N ALA A 307 -11.56 19.87 7.12
CA ALA A 307 -11.29 18.47 6.78
C ALA A 307 -11.02 17.64 8.04
N GLY A 308 -10.16 18.14 8.94
CA GLY A 308 -9.88 17.50 10.23
C GLY A 308 -11.12 17.39 11.13
N ARG A 309 -11.89 18.47 11.29
CA ARG A 309 -13.10 18.48 12.11
C ARG A 309 -14.19 17.55 11.57
N CYS A 310 -14.45 17.53 10.27
CA CYS A 310 -15.44 16.64 9.66
C CYS A 310 -15.00 15.17 9.75
N ALA A 311 -13.72 14.88 9.53
CA ALA A 311 -13.20 13.52 9.68
C ALA A 311 -13.24 13.04 11.14
N HIS A 312 -12.92 13.91 12.10
CA HIS A 312 -13.04 13.60 13.52
C HIS A 312 -14.49 13.42 13.96
N ALA A 313 -15.42 14.21 13.41
CA ALA A 313 -16.85 14.00 13.62
C ALA A 313 -17.28 12.61 13.10
N ALA A 314 -16.78 12.18 11.94
CA ALA A 314 -17.04 10.85 11.39
C ALA A 314 -16.55 9.72 12.31
N VAL A 315 -15.34 9.86 12.88
CA VAL A 315 -14.82 8.94 13.91
C VAL A 315 -15.73 8.93 15.14
N THR A 316 -16.13 10.12 15.62
CA THR A 316 -16.96 10.27 16.82
C THR A 316 -18.31 9.56 16.68
N VAL A 317 -19.04 9.79 15.58
CA VAL A 317 -20.35 9.16 15.36
C VAL A 317 -20.27 7.65 15.11
N SER A 318 -19.11 7.18 14.64
CA SER A 318 -18.80 5.76 14.42
C SER A 318 -18.34 5.06 15.71
N SER A 319 -17.93 5.81 16.74
CA SER A 319 -17.50 5.28 18.04
C SER A 319 -16.36 4.26 17.90
N GLY A 320 -16.31 3.21 18.72
CA GLY A 320 -15.23 2.21 18.67
C GLY A 320 -15.07 1.50 17.32
N ALA A 321 -16.14 1.41 16.51
CA ALA A 321 -16.07 0.82 15.17
C ALA A 321 -15.16 1.60 14.21
N ALA A 322 -14.94 2.90 14.48
CA ALA A 322 -13.99 3.69 13.71
C ALA A 322 -12.58 3.10 13.70
N ASN A 323 -12.18 2.35 14.74
CA ASN A 323 -10.84 1.77 14.84
C ASN A 323 -10.64 0.51 13.99
N TYR A 324 -11.70 -0.07 13.40
CA TYR A 324 -11.51 -1.17 12.46
C TYR A 324 -10.83 -0.66 11.19
N ILE A 325 -9.79 -1.36 10.74
CA ILE A 325 -9.02 -0.99 9.54
C ILE A 325 -9.88 -0.91 8.27
N ASN A 326 -11.02 -1.60 8.26
CA ASN A 326 -11.98 -1.60 7.16
C ASN A 326 -13.13 -0.59 7.34
N HIS A 327 -13.13 0.20 8.43
CA HIS A 327 -14.13 1.25 8.63
C HIS A 327 -13.70 2.54 7.92
N PRO A 328 -14.58 3.20 7.14
CA PRO A 328 -14.20 4.40 6.37
C PRO A 328 -13.79 5.60 7.24
N ALA A 329 -14.34 5.73 8.46
CA ALA A 329 -14.04 6.86 9.34
C ALA A 329 -12.54 7.03 9.65
N GLN A 330 -11.81 5.95 10.00
CA GLN A 330 -10.37 6.08 10.23
C GLN A 330 -9.59 6.36 8.94
N ARG A 331 -10.04 5.84 7.79
CA ARG A 331 -9.41 6.15 6.50
C ARG A 331 -9.50 7.64 6.21
N VAL A 332 -10.72 8.21 6.28
CA VAL A 332 -10.94 9.64 6.04
C VAL A 332 -10.15 10.51 7.04
N TYR A 333 -10.03 10.07 8.29
CA TYR A 333 -9.21 10.77 9.29
C TYR A 333 -7.70 10.76 8.94
N ARG A 334 -7.19 9.64 8.43
CA ARG A 334 -5.81 9.52 7.94
C ARG A 334 -5.59 10.29 6.63
N GLU A 335 -6.58 10.34 5.74
CA GLU A 335 -6.53 11.15 4.51
C GLU A 335 -6.45 12.65 4.84
N ALA A 336 -7.17 13.12 5.86
CA ALA A 336 -7.11 14.51 6.32
C ALA A 336 -5.70 14.92 6.80
N LEU A 337 -4.94 13.99 7.39
CA LEU A 337 -3.52 14.21 7.74
C LEU A 337 -2.69 14.52 6.49
N VAL A 338 -2.85 13.78 5.40
CA VAL A 338 -2.06 14.02 4.18
C VAL A 338 -2.46 15.34 3.51
N PHE A 339 -3.76 15.65 3.44
CA PHE A 339 -4.23 16.90 2.83
C PHE A 339 -3.86 18.15 3.63
N THR A 340 -3.53 18.00 4.92
CA THR A 340 -2.90 19.05 5.73
C THR A 340 -1.50 19.38 5.20
N VAL A 341 -0.68 18.36 4.97
CA VAL A 341 0.73 18.55 4.56
C VAL A 341 0.95 18.68 3.05
N THR A 342 -0.10 18.48 2.24
CA THR A 342 -0.03 18.61 0.79
C THR A 342 0.17 20.06 0.37
N GLY A 343 1.30 20.36 -0.28
CA GLY A 343 1.68 21.71 -0.67
C GLY A 343 2.00 22.62 0.53
N GLN A 344 2.43 22.04 1.65
CA GLN A 344 2.74 22.77 2.87
C GLN A 344 3.97 23.67 2.67
N THR A 345 3.75 24.98 2.78
CA THR A 345 4.82 25.97 2.93
C THR A 345 4.84 26.48 4.38
N THR A 346 5.90 27.16 4.79
CA THR A 346 5.96 27.81 6.12
C THR A 346 4.80 28.76 6.35
N ALA A 347 4.38 29.52 5.33
CA ALA A 347 3.24 30.44 5.41
C ALA A 347 1.90 29.70 5.60
N VAL A 348 1.70 28.58 4.91
CA VAL A 348 0.50 27.73 5.12
C VAL A 348 0.54 27.09 6.50
N MET A 349 1.72 26.68 6.98
CA MET A 349 1.91 26.09 8.31
C MET A 349 1.53 27.09 9.40
N GLU A 350 2.04 28.33 9.32
CA GLU A 350 1.72 29.41 10.24
C GLU A 350 0.22 29.72 10.25
N ALA A 351 -0.40 29.89 9.08
CA ALA A 351 -1.83 30.14 8.97
C ALA A 351 -2.67 28.99 9.55
N THR A 352 -2.26 27.74 9.34
CA THR A 352 -2.93 26.54 9.87
C THR A 352 -2.82 26.48 11.40
N LEU A 353 -1.63 26.69 11.97
CA LEU A 353 -1.44 26.70 13.42
C LEU A 353 -2.22 27.85 14.08
N LYS A 354 -2.28 29.02 13.42
CA LYS A 354 -3.11 30.14 13.87
C LYS A 354 -4.60 29.79 13.85
N GLN A 355 -5.09 29.12 12.81
CA GLN A 355 -6.48 28.66 12.74
C GLN A 355 -6.81 27.69 13.88
N LEU A 356 -5.94 26.71 14.15
CA LEU A 356 -6.15 25.67 15.18
C LEU A 356 -6.11 26.21 16.62
N THR A 357 -5.45 27.35 16.85
CA THR A 357 -5.27 27.96 18.18
C THR A 357 -6.24 29.11 18.48
N GLN A 358 -7.12 29.47 17.54
CA GLN A 358 -8.13 30.50 17.76
C GLN A 358 -9.16 30.04 18.82
N LYS A 359 -9.22 30.75 19.94
CA LYS A 359 -10.09 30.45 21.09
C LYS A 359 -11.59 30.70 20.87
N ASN A 360 -12.01 31.22 19.71
CA ASN A 360 -13.40 31.59 19.46
C ASN A 360 -13.77 31.44 17.96
N PRO A 361 -14.58 30.44 17.57
CA PRO A 361 -15.05 30.30 16.19
C PRO A 361 -16.01 31.43 15.75
N GLU A 362 -16.60 32.17 16.69
CA GLU A 362 -17.52 33.28 16.43
C GLU A 362 -16.82 34.60 16.04
N ALA A 363 -15.48 34.65 16.07
CA ALA A 363 -14.76 35.80 15.53
C ALA A 363 -14.72 35.70 14.00
N GLU A 364 -15.83 36.08 13.36
CA GLU A 364 -15.93 36.13 11.90
C GLU A 364 -14.74 36.90 11.27
N PRO A 365 -14.12 36.35 10.20
CA PRO A 365 -13.06 37.05 9.47
C PRO A 365 -13.52 38.44 8.99
N PRO A 366 -12.60 39.41 8.83
CA PRO A 366 -12.94 40.77 8.37
C PRO A 366 -13.75 40.81 7.06
N TYR A 367 -13.56 39.83 6.17
CA TYR A 367 -14.33 39.67 4.92
C TYR A 367 -15.84 39.50 5.15
N TYR A 368 -16.26 38.82 6.22
CA TYR A 368 -17.68 38.57 6.49
C TYR A 368 -18.40 39.81 7.07
N ARG A 369 -17.66 40.76 7.65
CA ARG A 369 -18.24 42.01 8.20
C ARG A 369 -18.68 43.01 7.11
N SER A 370 -18.15 42.92 5.90
CA SER A 370 -18.39 43.92 4.84
C SER A 370 -19.62 43.64 3.96
N GLN A 371 -20.25 42.46 4.08
CA GLN A 371 -21.47 42.11 3.32
C GLN A 371 -22.76 42.17 4.15
N ALA A 372 -22.69 42.45 5.45
CA ALA A 372 -23.86 42.72 6.27
C ALA A 372 -24.35 44.17 6.05
N GLN A 373 -24.91 44.47 4.88
CA GLN A 373 -25.87 45.57 4.78
C GLN A 373 -27.26 45.04 5.17
N PRO A 374 -27.96 45.67 6.14
CA PRO A 374 -29.32 45.29 6.46
C PRO A 374 -30.25 45.80 5.34
N GLY A 375 -30.73 44.90 4.46
CA GLY A 375 -31.83 45.26 3.56
C GLY A 375 -31.91 44.63 2.17
N SER A 376 -31.25 43.53 1.86
CA SER A 376 -31.56 42.79 0.62
C SER A 376 -31.82 41.32 0.92
N GLU A 377 -33.08 40.91 0.81
CA GLU A 377 -33.48 39.50 0.70
C GLU A 377 -32.73 38.88 -0.49
N LEU A 378 -31.66 38.13 -0.20
CA LEU A 378 -31.08 37.20 -1.15
C LEU A 378 -32.02 35.99 -1.22
N THR A 379 -32.85 35.98 -2.25
CA THR A 379 -33.61 34.80 -2.68
C THR A 379 -32.65 33.64 -2.89
N LEU A 380 -32.78 32.62 -2.05
CA LEU A 380 -32.20 31.30 -2.26
C LEU A 380 -32.72 30.75 -3.59
N GLU A 381 -31.90 30.76 -4.63
CA GLU A 381 -32.17 29.92 -5.80
C GLU A 381 -32.04 28.45 -5.38
N ALA A 382 -33.12 27.73 -5.57
CA ALA A 382 -33.29 26.33 -5.19
C ALA A 382 -32.29 25.42 -5.91
N GLU A 383 -31.61 24.56 -5.15
CA GLU A 383 -30.94 23.37 -5.68
C GLU A 383 -31.96 22.41 -6.35
N PRO A 384 -31.57 21.69 -7.43
CA PRO A 384 -32.46 20.79 -8.13
C PRO A 384 -32.85 19.55 -7.28
N PRO A 385 -34.07 19.00 -7.46
CA PRO A 385 -34.66 18.05 -6.50
C PRO A 385 -34.32 16.60 -6.85
N TYR A 386 -33.30 16.01 -6.24
CA TYR A 386 -33.10 14.55 -6.30
C TYR A 386 -32.53 13.97 -5.01
N TYR A 387 -33.21 14.10 -3.87
CA TYR A 387 -33.03 13.16 -2.75
C TYR A 387 -34.31 13.03 -1.92
N ARG A 388 -35.16 12.06 -2.30
CA ARG A 388 -36.12 11.38 -1.42
C ARG A 388 -36.52 10.05 -2.06
N SER A 389 -35.83 8.97 -1.71
CA SER A 389 -36.34 7.62 -1.99
C SER A 389 -37.38 7.28 -0.92
N GLN A 390 -38.65 7.24 -1.32
CA GLN A 390 -39.71 6.64 -0.51
C GLN A 390 -39.51 5.12 -0.52
N ALA A 391 -39.26 4.53 0.66
CA ALA A 391 -39.42 3.11 0.87
C ALA A 391 -40.91 2.80 1.07
N GLN A 392 -41.44 1.82 0.34
CA GLN A 392 -42.63 1.08 0.74
C GLN A 392 -42.30 -0.40 0.96
N PRO A 393 -43.00 -1.08 1.87
CA PRO A 393 -42.61 -2.39 2.39
C PRO A 393 -43.26 -3.55 1.65
N GLY A 394 -42.54 -4.68 1.58
CA GLY A 394 -43.13 -6.01 1.39
C GLY A 394 -42.60 -6.79 0.19
N SER A 395 -41.77 -7.79 0.43
CA SER A 395 -42.19 -9.20 0.34
C SER A 395 -40.99 -10.15 0.48
N GLU A 396 -41.34 -11.33 0.99
CA GLU A 396 -40.54 -12.42 1.54
C GLU A 396 -39.32 -12.91 0.74
N LEU A 397 -38.35 -13.38 1.52
CA LEU A 397 -37.23 -14.23 1.14
C LEU A 397 -37.71 -15.53 0.47
N THR A 398 -37.04 -15.94 -0.61
CA THR A 398 -36.66 -17.36 -0.80
C THR A 398 -35.29 -17.45 -1.51
N PRO A 399 -34.39 -18.34 -1.05
CA PRO A 399 -33.11 -18.61 -1.70
C PRO A 399 -33.22 -19.83 -2.61
N SER A 400 -32.91 -19.70 -3.90
CA SER A 400 -32.74 -20.87 -4.77
C SER A 400 -32.05 -20.55 -6.10
N GLN A 401 -31.11 -21.44 -6.43
CA GLN A 401 -30.68 -21.83 -7.78
C GLN A 401 -29.60 -21.01 -8.50
N ALA A 402 -28.44 -21.67 -8.54
CA ALA A 402 -27.29 -21.50 -9.41
C ALA A 402 -27.61 -21.32 -10.90
N GLN A 403 -26.71 -20.62 -11.61
CA GLN A 403 -26.02 -21.00 -12.87
C GLN A 403 -25.32 -19.74 -13.48
N PRO A 404 -24.53 -19.82 -14.58
CA PRO A 404 -23.22 -20.46 -14.73
C PRO A 404 -22.15 -19.51 -15.35
N GLY A 405 -20.88 -19.91 -15.29
CA GLY A 405 -19.79 -19.62 -16.25
C GLY A 405 -19.57 -18.19 -16.79
N TYR A 406 -18.42 -17.60 -16.43
CA TYR A 406 -17.68 -16.72 -17.32
C TYR A 406 -16.19 -17.08 -17.26
N GLU A 407 -15.72 -17.74 -18.31
CA GLU A 407 -14.31 -17.98 -18.61
C GLU A 407 -13.65 -16.71 -19.14
N GLY A 408 -12.47 -16.38 -18.60
CA GLY A 408 -11.29 -15.88 -19.30
C GLY A 408 -11.26 -14.43 -19.79
N ARG A 409 -10.31 -13.65 -19.25
CA ARG A 409 -9.16 -13.15 -20.03
C ARG A 409 -8.08 -12.51 -19.13
N GLU A 410 -6.96 -13.22 -19.06
CA GLU A 410 -5.70 -12.90 -18.41
C GLU A 410 -5.04 -11.62 -18.97
N GLY A 411 -4.51 -10.78 -18.08
CA GLY A 411 -3.55 -9.70 -18.39
C GLY A 411 -2.16 -10.09 -17.88
N LEU A 412 -1.19 -10.18 -18.79
CA LEU A 412 0.17 -10.69 -18.57
C LEU A 412 1.04 -9.77 -17.67
N PRO A 413 1.89 -10.33 -16.76
CA PRO A 413 2.78 -9.55 -15.91
C PRO A 413 4.01 -9.00 -16.64
N THR A 414 4.35 -7.72 -16.43
CA THR A 414 5.59 -7.08 -16.90
C THR A 414 6.82 -7.54 -16.10
N ALA A 415 7.90 -7.85 -16.80
CA ALA A 415 9.10 -8.45 -16.23
C ALA A 415 9.84 -7.52 -15.27
N GLY A 416 9.86 -7.86 -13.97
CA GLY A 416 10.76 -7.27 -12.96
C GLY A 416 10.15 -7.08 -11.58
N GLU A 417 8.83 -6.92 -11.46
CA GLU A 417 8.15 -6.83 -10.17
C GLU A 417 7.93 -8.21 -9.55
N LYS A 418 8.41 -8.41 -8.32
CA LYS A 418 8.11 -9.62 -7.53
C LYS A 418 6.81 -9.40 -6.77
N SER A 419 5.67 -9.65 -7.42
CA SER A 419 4.35 -9.65 -6.77
C SER A 419 3.95 -11.05 -6.31
N ILE A 420 3.29 -11.13 -5.15
CA ILE A 420 2.70 -12.37 -4.64
C ILE A 420 1.18 -12.29 -4.83
N THR A 421 0.70 -12.74 -5.98
CA THR A 421 -0.74 -12.98 -6.17
C THR A 421 -1.17 -14.21 -5.38
N TYR A 422 -2.36 -14.17 -4.78
CA TYR A 422 -2.95 -15.28 -4.04
C TYR A 422 -4.48 -15.22 -4.06
N SER A 423 -5.14 -16.38 -4.01
CA SER A 423 -6.57 -16.56 -3.81
C SER A 423 -6.92 -16.90 -2.35
N LYS A 424 -5.98 -17.50 -1.63
CA LYS A 424 -6.14 -17.92 -0.23
C LYS A 424 -4.83 -17.74 0.51
N VAL A 425 -4.92 -17.32 1.77
CA VAL A 425 -3.80 -17.36 2.74
C VAL A 425 -4.10 -18.46 3.74
N ILE A 426 -3.12 -19.32 3.98
CA ILE A 426 -3.20 -20.42 4.94
C ILE A 426 -2.11 -20.20 5.97
N ASP A 427 -2.47 -20.25 7.24
CA ASP A 427 -1.51 -20.26 8.34
C ASP A 427 -0.96 -21.68 8.48
N LEU A 428 0.35 -21.84 8.33
CA LEU A 428 1.07 -23.10 8.46
C LEU A 428 1.74 -23.27 9.82
N SER A 429 1.43 -22.39 10.79
CA SER A 429 1.99 -22.45 12.14
C SER A 429 1.02 -23.01 13.17
N HIS A 430 1.55 -23.81 14.10
CA HIS A 430 0.81 -24.26 15.28
C HIS A 430 0.69 -23.14 16.32
N ILE A 431 -0.44 -23.12 17.04
CA ILE A 431 -0.61 -22.29 18.24
C ILE A 431 0.39 -22.77 19.29
N ILE A 432 1.07 -21.82 19.94
CA ILE A 432 2.02 -22.11 21.02
C ILE A 432 1.30 -22.07 22.36
N ASP A 433 1.33 -23.20 23.05
CA ASP A 433 0.86 -23.38 24.42
C ASP A 433 1.83 -24.32 25.18
N PRO A 434 1.70 -24.49 26.52
CA PRO A 434 2.60 -25.35 27.30
C PRO A 434 2.63 -26.83 26.90
N ASP A 435 1.59 -27.32 26.23
CA ASP A 435 1.35 -28.74 25.97
C ASP A 435 1.76 -29.18 24.54
N ILE A 436 2.35 -28.27 23.75
CA ILE A 436 2.88 -28.59 22.42
C ILE A 436 3.90 -29.75 22.50
N PRO A 437 3.99 -30.60 21.45
CA PRO A 437 5.10 -31.54 21.30
C PRO A 437 6.44 -30.81 21.37
N GLN A 438 7.34 -31.29 22.22
CA GLN A 438 8.68 -30.71 22.44
C GLN A 438 9.74 -31.79 22.30
N TRP A 439 10.88 -31.44 21.73
CA TRP A 439 12.01 -32.35 21.64
C TRP A 439 12.48 -32.78 23.04
N PRO A 440 12.83 -34.06 23.25
CA PRO A 440 13.34 -34.52 24.54
C PRO A 440 14.60 -33.73 24.98
N GLY A 441 14.45 -32.97 26.07
CA GLY A 441 15.54 -32.19 26.67
C GLY A 441 15.51 -30.69 26.38
N ASP A 442 14.64 -30.23 25.48
CA ASP A 442 14.51 -28.82 25.14
C ASP A 442 13.84 -27.98 26.24
N PRO A 443 14.09 -26.66 26.28
CA PRO A 443 13.43 -25.76 27.23
C PRO A 443 11.91 -25.74 27.02
N LYS A 444 11.16 -25.90 28.13
CA LYS A 444 9.70 -25.90 28.10
C LYS A 444 9.11 -24.55 27.72
N VAL A 445 7.94 -24.58 27.09
CA VAL A 445 7.07 -23.41 26.97
C VAL A 445 6.42 -23.13 28.33
N GLU A 446 6.64 -21.93 28.88
CA GLU A 446 6.02 -21.49 30.12
C GLU A 446 5.32 -20.15 29.92
N PHE A 447 4.17 -20.00 30.57
CA PHE A 447 3.43 -18.73 30.64
C PHE A 447 3.19 -18.36 32.10
N GLU A 448 3.43 -17.10 32.42
CA GLU A 448 3.19 -16.55 33.75
C GLU A 448 2.35 -15.28 33.63
N THR A 449 1.21 -15.26 34.32
CA THR A 449 0.39 -14.04 34.41
C THR A 449 1.08 -13.02 35.30
N ILE A 450 1.40 -11.86 34.73
CA ILE A 450 2.03 -10.73 35.41
C ILE A 450 0.99 -9.71 35.87
N ALA A 451 -0.08 -9.56 35.08
CA ALA A 451 -1.17 -8.65 35.38
C ALA A 451 -2.52 -9.26 34.96
N GLU A 452 -3.55 -9.01 35.77
CA GLU A 452 -4.93 -9.42 35.50
C GLU A 452 -5.83 -8.19 35.35
N ILE A 453 -6.77 -8.24 34.40
CA ILE A 453 -7.68 -7.10 34.13
C ILE A 453 -8.41 -6.66 35.39
N ALA A 454 -8.86 -7.60 36.22
CA ALA A 454 -9.63 -7.30 37.43
C ALA A 454 -8.82 -6.54 38.50
N LYS A 455 -7.50 -6.73 38.54
CA LYS A 455 -6.62 -6.15 39.56
C LYS A 455 -5.85 -4.93 39.04
N ASP A 456 -5.34 -5.05 37.82
CA ASP A 456 -4.35 -4.14 37.26
C ASP A 456 -4.91 -3.30 36.09
N GLY A 457 -6.12 -3.61 35.61
CA GLY A 457 -6.78 -2.93 34.49
C GLY A 457 -6.34 -3.39 33.10
N TYR A 458 -5.41 -4.35 33.02
CA TYR A 458 -4.95 -4.98 31.77
C TYR A 458 -4.50 -6.42 32.01
N TYR A 459 -4.49 -7.24 30.96
CA TYR A 459 -3.96 -8.61 30.99
C TYR A 459 -2.57 -8.63 30.38
N LEU A 460 -1.59 -9.16 31.12
CA LEU A 460 -0.23 -9.32 30.64
C LEU A 460 0.34 -10.65 31.11
N ARG A 461 1.00 -11.36 30.20
CA ARG A 461 1.79 -12.54 30.52
C ARG A 461 3.25 -12.34 30.15
N ARG A 462 4.14 -12.89 30.96
CA ARG A 462 5.50 -13.27 30.58
C ARG A 462 5.46 -14.66 29.96
N PHE A 463 6.30 -14.92 28.98
CA PHE A 463 6.46 -16.26 28.43
C PHE A 463 7.94 -16.57 28.17
N SER A 464 8.28 -17.86 28.18
CA SER A 464 9.57 -18.43 27.79
C SER A 464 9.34 -19.66 26.91
N LEU A 465 10.26 -19.92 25.98
CA LEU A 465 10.26 -21.08 25.09
C LEU A 465 11.69 -21.33 24.56
N GLY A 466 11.98 -22.56 24.16
CA GLY A 466 13.19 -22.87 23.38
C GLY A 466 13.11 -22.30 21.96
N GLU A 467 14.25 -21.98 21.35
CA GLU A 467 14.29 -21.38 20.01
C GLU A 467 13.71 -22.28 18.91
N HIS A 468 13.71 -23.60 19.15
CA HIS A 468 13.23 -24.66 18.25
C HIS A 468 11.87 -25.24 18.71
N SER A 469 10.99 -24.40 19.27
CA SER A 469 9.67 -24.81 19.76
C SER A 469 8.57 -24.55 18.72
N ALA A 470 7.58 -25.44 18.66
CA ALA A 470 6.45 -25.36 17.73
C ALA A 470 6.91 -25.26 16.26
N THR A 471 6.09 -24.63 15.42
CA THR A 471 6.52 -24.27 14.06
C THR A 471 7.67 -23.29 14.15
N HIS A 472 8.82 -23.65 13.59
CA HIS A 472 10.04 -22.86 13.75
C HIS A 472 10.95 -22.96 12.52
N MET A 473 11.95 -22.08 12.50
CA MET A 473 12.98 -22.03 11.48
C MET A 473 14.36 -22.20 12.11
N ASN A 474 15.18 -23.10 11.53
CA ASN A 474 16.57 -23.32 11.95
C ASN A 474 17.51 -22.34 11.24
N ALA A 475 18.59 -21.92 11.93
CA ALA A 475 19.62 -21.04 11.39
C ALA A 475 20.98 -21.77 11.23
N PRO A 476 21.91 -21.29 10.38
CA PRO A 476 23.17 -21.98 10.14
C PRO A 476 24.01 -22.29 11.39
N ASN A 477 23.97 -21.42 12.39
CA ASN A 477 24.70 -21.61 13.65
C ASN A 477 24.16 -22.74 14.56
N SER A 478 22.98 -23.33 14.31
CA SER A 478 22.57 -24.54 15.06
C SER A 478 23.40 -25.77 14.67
N PHE A 479 23.95 -25.82 13.45
CA PHE A 479 24.68 -27.00 12.95
C PHE A 479 26.12 -26.71 12.50
N HIS A 480 26.48 -25.44 12.27
CA HIS A 480 27.80 -24.99 11.83
C HIS A 480 28.34 -23.90 12.74
N ALA A 481 29.50 -24.12 13.37
CA ALA A 481 30.06 -23.18 14.36
C ALA A 481 30.36 -21.77 13.82
N SER A 482 30.63 -21.65 12.51
CA SER A 482 30.83 -20.37 11.82
C SER A 482 29.57 -19.85 11.11
N GLY A 483 28.43 -20.51 11.34
CA GLY A 483 27.14 -20.14 10.75
C GLY A 483 26.63 -18.81 11.29
N VAL A 484 25.78 -18.15 10.51
CA VAL A 484 25.07 -16.94 10.95
C VAL A 484 23.85 -17.32 11.81
N GLY A 485 23.46 -16.42 12.71
CA GLY A 485 22.24 -16.57 13.51
C GLY A 485 20.97 -16.17 12.77
N ILE A 486 19.82 -16.47 13.37
CA ILE A 486 18.51 -16.20 12.77
C ILE A 486 18.28 -14.71 12.46
N ASP A 487 18.88 -13.80 13.24
CA ASP A 487 18.80 -12.35 13.06
C ASP A 487 19.51 -11.81 11.81
N ALA A 488 20.34 -12.64 11.17
CA ALA A 488 21.08 -12.30 9.96
C ALA A 488 20.28 -12.54 8.65
N TYR A 489 19.14 -13.24 8.71
CA TYR A 489 18.29 -13.41 7.53
C TYR A 489 17.67 -12.07 7.13
N SER A 490 17.74 -11.74 5.84
CA SER A 490 17.09 -10.54 5.31
C SER A 490 15.59 -10.77 5.18
N ALA A 491 14.79 -9.72 5.31
CA ALA A 491 13.34 -9.81 5.11
C ALA A 491 12.97 -10.39 3.73
N GLU A 492 13.73 -10.05 2.69
CA GLU A 492 13.51 -10.61 1.33
C GLU A 492 13.73 -12.13 1.29
N SER A 493 14.72 -12.66 2.01
CA SER A 493 14.99 -14.10 2.03
C SER A 493 13.90 -14.94 2.70
N LEU A 494 13.01 -14.30 3.47
CA LEU A 494 11.90 -14.92 4.19
C LEU A 494 10.60 -14.95 3.38
N ILE A 495 10.65 -14.45 2.13
CA ILE A 495 9.56 -14.49 1.17
C ILE A 495 10.02 -15.37 0.01
N VAL A 496 9.49 -16.60 -0.08
CA VAL A 496 10.06 -17.63 -0.97
C VAL A 496 8.97 -18.49 -1.59
N PRO A 497 9.00 -18.77 -2.90
CA PRO A 497 8.06 -19.70 -3.51
C PRO A 497 8.22 -21.11 -2.91
N ALA A 498 7.16 -21.92 -2.97
CA ALA A 498 7.17 -23.29 -2.48
C ALA A 498 6.39 -24.27 -3.37
N VAL A 499 6.81 -25.53 -3.33
CA VAL A 499 6.08 -26.69 -3.86
C VAL A 499 5.79 -27.68 -2.75
N VAL A 500 4.75 -28.49 -2.91
CA VAL A 500 4.35 -29.52 -1.95
C VAL A 500 4.48 -30.89 -2.59
N ILE A 501 5.33 -31.73 -2.01
CA ILE A 501 5.41 -33.16 -2.33
C ILE A 501 4.61 -33.92 -1.28
N ASP A 502 3.50 -34.53 -1.70
CA ASP A 502 2.66 -35.36 -0.83
C ASP A 502 3.17 -36.80 -0.86
N ILE A 503 3.60 -37.30 0.31
CA ILE A 503 4.03 -38.70 0.50
C ILE A 503 3.19 -39.46 1.51
N ARG A 504 2.02 -38.92 1.91
CA ARG A 504 1.15 -39.52 2.95
C ARG A 504 0.86 -40.99 2.76
N ALA A 505 0.63 -41.41 1.51
CA ALA A 505 0.34 -42.79 1.18
C ALA A 505 1.46 -43.75 1.62
N LYS A 506 2.71 -43.29 1.64
CA LYS A 506 3.89 -44.08 2.01
C LYS A 506 4.14 -44.00 3.51
N THR A 507 4.01 -42.82 4.09
CA THR A 507 4.22 -42.59 5.53
C THR A 507 3.16 -43.25 6.41
N MET A 508 1.94 -43.46 5.86
CA MET A 508 0.90 -44.28 6.50
C MET A 508 1.28 -45.77 6.59
N VAL A 509 2.13 -46.26 5.68
CA VAL A 509 2.58 -47.66 5.65
C VAL A 509 3.88 -47.81 6.46
N ASP A 510 4.77 -46.84 6.34
CA ASP A 510 6.08 -46.81 6.97
C ASP A 510 6.30 -45.44 7.63
N SER A 511 6.23 -45.40 8.96
CA SER A 511 6.41 -44.17 9.73
C SER A 511 7.86 -43.63 9.68
N ASP A 512 8.81 -44.42 9.19
CA ASP A 512 10.21 -44.04 9.03
C ASP A 512 10.57 -43.74 7.57
N TYR A 513 9.56 -43.63 6.69
CA TYR A 513 9.80 -43.39 5.27
C TYR A 513 10.54 -42.08 5.02
N GLU A 514 11.67 -42.18 4.33
CA GLU A 514 12.44 -41.04 3.85
C GLU A 514 12.10 -40.72 2.40
N LEU A 515 11.91 -39.43 2.08
CA LEU A 515 11.68 -38.96 0.71
C LEU A 515 12.78 -39.47 -0.22
N ALA A 516 12.40 -40.26 -1.21
CA ALA A 516 13.33 -40.79 -2.20
C ALA A 516 13.45 -39.87 -3.44
N ILE A 517 14.57 -39.97 -4.17
CA ILE A 517 14.72 -39.30 -5.47
C ILE A 517 13.60 -39.72 -6.44
N ALA A 518 13.16 -40.97 -6.39
CA ALA A 518 12.05 -41.47 -7.21
C ALA A 518 10.73 -40.72 -6.97
N ASP A 519 10.50 -40.23 -5.75
CA ASP A 519 9.29 -39.49 -5.38
C ASP A 519 9.32 -38.10 -5.97
N ILE A 520 10.49 -37.46 -5.89
CA ILE A 520 10.75 -36.17 -6.51
C ILE A 520 10.54 -36.28 -8.02
N LEU A 521 11.14 -37.28 -8.66
CA LEU A 521 10.99 -37.49 -10.11
C LEU A 521 9.55 -37.82 -10.52
N SER A 522 8.81 -38.57 -9.70
CA SER A 522 7.39 -38.87 -9.95
C SER A 522 6.53 -37.61 -9.82
N TRP A 523 6.79 -36.78 -8.80
CA TRP A 523 6.14 -35.49 -8.66
C TRP A 523 6.47 -34.57 -9.84
N GLU A 524 7.73 -34.53 -10.29
CA GLU A 524 8.15 -33.73 -11.45
C GLU A 524 7.56 -34.23 -12.76
N GLN A 525 7.33 -35.54 -12.91
CA GLN A 525 6.63 -36.10 -14.05
C GLN A 525 5.19 -35.59 -14.13
N GLN A 526 4.54 -35.39 -12.98
CA GLN A 526 3.16 -34.94 -12.92
C GLN A 526 3.03 -33.41 -12.99
N TYR A 527 3.93 -32.67 -12.34
CA TYR A 527 3.78 -31.22 -12.13
C TYR A 527 4.87 -30.37 -12.79
N GLY A 528 5.84 -31.00 -13.47
CA GLY A 528 7.00 -30.32 -14.06
C GLY A 528 8.19 -30.24 -13.09
N GLN A 529 9.37 -29.96 -13.63
CA GLN A 529 10.60 -29.88 -12.85
C GLN A 529 10.53 -28.82 -11.74
N ILE A 530 11.06 -29.14 -10.55
CA ILE A 530 11.16 -28.20 -9.43
C ILE A 530 12.07 -27.03 -9.83
N PRO A 531 11.58 -25.77 -9.81
CA PRO A 531 12.39 -24.60 -10.17
C PRO A 531 13.50 -24.32 -9.15
N ALA A 532 14.56 -23.65 -9.60
CA ALA A 532 15.60 -23.15 -8.69
C ALA A 532 15.06 -22.04 -7.76
N GLY A 533 15.66 -21.92 -6.58
CA GLY A 533 15.31 -20.88 -5.61
C GLY A 533 13.96 -21.08 -4.90
N ILE A 534 13.41 -22.30 -4.91
CA ILE A 534 12.14 -22.64 -4.28
C ILE A 534 12.33 -23.43 -2.98
N VAL A 535 11.37 -23.38 -2.06
CA VAL A 535 11.28 -24.28 -0.91
C VAL A 535 10.50 -25.54 -1.28
N VAL A 536 11.02 -26.71 -0.90
CA VAL A 536 10.29 -27.98 -1.04
C VAL A 536 9.64 -28.32 0.29
N LEU A 537 8.30 -28.26 0.34
CA LEU A 537 7.51 -28.72 1.47
C LEU A 537 7.19 -30.19 1.29
N LEU A 538 7.50 -31.00 2.30
CA LEU A 538 7.17 -32.40 2.34
C LEU A 538 5.93 -32.58 3.21
N TYR A 539 4.83 -33.01 2.58
CA TYR A 539 3.60 -33.30 3.29
C TYR A 539 3.50 -34.78 3.60
N THR A 540 3.67 -35.10 4.88
CA THR A 540 3.74 -36.48 5.38
C THR A 540 2.45 -36.93 6.07
N GLY A 541 1.57 -35.99 6.43
CA GLY A 541 0.35 -36.24 7.20
C GLY A 541 0.57 -36.19 8.71
N TRP A 542 1.80 -36.00 9.17
CA TRP A 542 2.18 -36.03 10.58
C TRP A 542 1.59 -34.89 11.40
N GLN A 543 1.24 -33.75 10.78
CA GLN A 543 0.51 -32.66 11.42
C GLN A 543 -0.76 -33.12 12.16
N GLN A 544 -1.39 -34.23 11.74
CA GLN A 544 -2.59 -34.77 12.38
C GLN A 544 -2.35 -35.30 13.80
N LYS A 545 -1.09 -35.58 14.14
CA LYS A 545 -0.69 -36.09 15.45
C LYS A 545 -0.37 -34.98 16.45
N TRP A 546 -0.36 -33.72 16.04
CA TRP A 546 0.11 -32.59 16.86
C TRP A 546 -0.53 -32.50 18.24
N SER A 547 -1.83 -32.79 18.36
CA SER A 547 -2.56 -32.73 19.63
C SER A 547 -2.22 -33.85 20.61
N ASP A 548 -1.44 -34.84 20.19
CA ASP A 548 -0.97 -35.95 21.03
C ASP A 548 0.56 -36.02 20.94
N SER A 549 1.23 -35.44 21.94
CA SER A 549 2.69 -35.38 22.00
C SER A 549 3.37 -36.76 21.94
N GLN A 550 2.75 -37.80 22.52
CA GLN A 550 3.30 -39.16 22.46
C GLN A 550 3.19 -39.74 21.05
N ALA A 551 2.04 -39.55 20.39
CA ALA A 551 1.86 -39.99 19.01
C ALA A 551 2.71 -39.19 18.02
N PHE A 552 2.94 -37.89 18.28
CA PHE A 552 3.74 -37.01 17.42
C PHE A 552 5.23 -37.34 17.49
N LEU A 553 5.78 -37.55 18.69
CA LEU A 553 7.17 -37.98 18.84
C LEU A 553 7.36 -39.45 18.44
N ASN A 554 6.31 -40.25 18.61
CA ASN A 554 6.25 -41.67 18.25
C ASN A 554 7.50 -42.43 18.73
N GLN A 555 7.80 -42.26 20.02
CA GLN A 555 9.00 -42.82 20.64
C GLN A 555 8.80 -44.31 20.94
N ASP A 556 9.77 -45.14 20.53
CA ASP A 556 9.79 -46.56 20.87
C ASP A 556 10.29 -46.82 22.31
N ALA A 557 10.30 -48.09 22.72
CA ALA A 557 10.76 -48.49 24.05
C ALA A 557 12.26 -48.24 24.29
N ASP A 558 13.05 -48.13 23.23
CA ASP A 558 14.49 -47.87 23.26
C ASP A 558 14.81 -46.35 23.23
N GLY A 559 13.78 -45.51 23.12
CA GLY A 559 13.89 -44.05 23.10
C GLY A 559 14.07 -43.45 21.70
N ASN A 560 14.03 -44.26 20.64
CA ASN A 560 14.14 -43.79 19.27
C ASN A 560 12.84 -43.15 18.82
N LEU A 561 12.95 -42.06 18.05
CA LEU A 561 11.79 -41.36 17.51
C LEU A 561 11.49 -41.89 16.10
N HIS A 562 10.21 -42.10 15.80
CA HIS A 562 9.79 -42.66 14.51
C HIS A 562 8.89 -41.70 13.76
N PHE A 563 9.45 -40.92 12.86
CA PHE A 563 8.70 -40.03 11.97
C PHE A 563 9.44 -39.86 10.65
N PRO A 564 8.72 -39.60 9.55
CA PRO A 564 9.31 -39.53 8.22
C PRO A 564 10.13 -38.24 8.04
N GLY A 565 10.94 -38.21 6.98
CA GLY A 565 11.81 -37.07 6.70
C GLY A 565 12.39 -37.05 5.30
N PHE A 566 13.33 -36.15 5.06
CA PHE A 566 14.12 -36.12 3.83
C PHE A 566 15.32 -37.05 3.93
N SER A 567 15.55 -37.87 2.90
CA SER A 567 16.80 -38.64 2.80
C SER A 567 17.99 -37.76 2.44
N SER A 568 19.20 -38.15 2.86
CA SER A 568 20.44 -37.44 2.52
C SER A 568 20.64 -37.35 1.00
N GLU A 569 20.35 -38.43 0.27
CA GLU A 569 20.48 -38.50 -1.18
C GLU A 569 19.47 -37.56 -1.87
N ALA A 570 18.22 -37.55 -1.41
CA ALA A 570 17.19 -36.65 -1.91
C ALA A 570 17.53 -35.19 -1.63
N THR A 571 18.00 -34.88 -0.41
CA THR A 571 18.45 -33.52 -0.04
C THR A 571 19.63 -33.06 -0.92
N GLN A 572 20.65 -33.90 -1.11
CA GLN A 572 21.77 -33.58 -2.00
C GLN A 572 21.32 -33.39 -3.45
N PHE A 573 20.39 -34.22 -3.93
CA PHE A 573 19.81 -34.07 -5.26
C PHE A 573 19.08 -32.73 -5.41
N LEU A 574 18.20 -32.36 -4.48
CA LEU A 574 17.49 -31.08 -4.50
C LEU A 574 18.45 -29.89 -4.44
N LEU A 575 19.48 -29.94 -3.58
CA LEU A 575 20.45 -28.85 -3.44
C LEU A 575 21.34 -28.70 -4.68
N ARG A 576 21.83 -29.80 -5.26
CA ARG A 576 22.80 -29.77 -6.37
C ARG A 576 22.14 -29.69 -7.74
N ALA A 577 21.11 -30.49 -7.96
CA ALA A 577 20.46 -30.65 -9.26
C ALA A 577 19.23 -29.73 -9.44
N ARG A 578 18.63 -29.22 -8.36
CA ARG A 578 17.50 -28.27 -8.43
C ARG A 578 17.79 -26.90 -7.83
N GLN A 579 18.85 -26.75 -7.05
CA GLN A 579 19.26 -25.47 -6.46
C GLN A 579 18.14 -24.83 -5.62
N ILE A 580 17.47 -25.63 -4.81
CA ILE A 580 16.40 -25.18 -3.91
C ILE A 580 16.88 -24.12 -2.90
N ALA A 581 15.96 -23.26 -2.49
CA ALA A 581 16.18 -22.25 -1.45
C ALA A 581 16.01 -22.81 -0.03
N GLY A 582 15.36 -23.97 0.13
CA GLY A 582 15.17 -24.59 1.43
C GLY A 582 14.19 -25.77 1.43
N VAL A 583 13.90 -26.28 2.62
CA VAL A 583 12.99 -27.40 2.88
C VAL A 583 12.02 -27.07 4.01
N GLY A 584 10.85 -27.71 4.01
CA GLY A 584 9.92 -27.67 5.13
C GLY A 584 9.13 -28.95 5.29
N ILE A 585 8.66 -29.26 6.49
CA ILE A 585 7.95 -30.52 6.80
C ILE A 585 6.94 -30.36 7.94
N ASP A 586 5.96 -31.27 8.03
CA ASP A 586 4.97 -31.36 9.11
C ASP A 586 5.35 -32.30 10.28
N THR A 587 6.60 -32.77 10.32
CA THR A 587 7.16 -33.59 11.41
C THR A 587 8.02 -32.73 12.35
N HIS A 588 8.54 -33.35 13.42
CA HIS A 588 9.36 -32.64 14.40
C HIS A 588 10.68 -32.10 13.83
N GLY A 589 11.22 -32.75 12.79
CA GLY A 589 12.41 -32.31 12.09
C GLY A 589 12.40 -32.69 10.61
N VAL A 590 13.16 -31.97 9.77
CA VAL A 590 13.29 -32.32 8.33
C VAL A 590 14.09 -33.60 8.11
N ASP A 591 14.85 -34.03 9.11
CA ASP A 591 15.48 -35.34 9.18
C ASP A 591 14.49 -36.39 9.71
N ALA A 592 14.53 -37.62 9.21
CA ALA A 592 13.71 -38.69 9.78
C ALA A 592 14.11 -38.98 11.24
N GLY A 593 13.15 -39.44 12.06
CA GLY A 593 13.35 -39.58 13.51
C GLY A 593 14.50 -40.53 13.90
N LEU A 594 14.78 -41.53 13.07
CA LEU A 594 15.90 -42.46 13.25
C LEU A 594 17.26 -41.88 12.84
N ASN A 595 17.28 -40.74 12.14
CA ASN A 595 18.50 -40.11 11.66
C ASN A 595 19.15 -39.21 12.73
N ALA A 596 20.01 -39.81 13.55
CA ALA A 596 20.76 -39.09 14.59
C ALA A 596 21.86 -38.14 14.06
N THR A 597 22.12 -38.12 12.74
CA THR A 597 23.21 -37.30 12.16
C THR A 597 22.76 -35.90 11.75
N PHE A 598 21.43 -35.69 11.64
CA PHE A 598 20.81 -34.45 11.14
C PHE A 598 21.37 -34.04 9.78
N ALA A 599 21.52 -35.03 8.89
CA ALA A 599 22.18 -34.87 7.60
C ALA A 599 21.52 -33.79 6.74
N THR A 600 20.18 -33.76 6.69
CA THR A 600 19.42 -32.78 5.92
C THR A 600 19.62 -31.37 6.48
N ASN A 601 19.43 -31.18 7.80
CA ASN A 601 19.71 -29.91 8.46
C ASN A 601 21.14 -29.42 8.16
N ARG A 602 22.16 -30.26 8.37
CA ARG A 602 23.57 -29.93 8.10
C ARG A 602 23.81 -29.50 6.66
N LEU A 603 23.31 -30.26 5.68
CA LEU A 603 23.49 -29.99 4.26
C LEU A 603 22.81 -28.70 3.80
N VAL A 604 21.56 -28.48 4.23
CA VAL A 604 20.79 -27.30 3.81
C VAL A 604 21.40 -26.03 4.42
N LEU A 605 21.79 -26.09 5.69
CA LEU A 605 22.29 -24.97 6.49
C LEU A 605 23.80 -24.69 6.35
N GLU A 606 24.51 -25.36 5.43
CA GLU A 606 25.85 -24.91 4.99
C GLU A 606 25.85 -23.48 4.44
N LYS A 607 24.67 -23.00 4.02
CA LYS A 607 24.38 -21.63 3.59
C LYS A 607 23.11 -21.15 4.31
N PRO A 608 22.84 -19.84 4.39
CA PRO A 608 21.62 -19.30 5.01
C PRO A 608 20.37 -19.59 4.14
N ARG A 609 19.96 -20.85 4.09
CA ARG A 609 18.76 -21.36 3.43
C ARG A 609 17.62 -21.54 4.43
N ILE A 610 16.42 -21.80 3.94
CA ILE A 610 15.23 -22.00 4.76
C ILE A 610 15.13 -23.47 5.21
N VAL A 611 14.91 -23.70 6.50
CA VAL A 611 14.54 -25.01 7.07
C VAL A 611 13.37 -24.77 8.01
N LEU A 612 12.20 -25.31 7.68
CA LEU A 612 10.97 -25.17 8.47
C LEU A 612 10.53 -26.53 9.03
N GLU A 613 10.27 -26.58 10.33
CA GLU A 613 9.89 -27.80 11.03
C GLU A 613 8.56 -27.58 11.75
N ASN A 614 7.81 -28.66 11.99
CA ASN A 614 6.48 -28.64 12.59
C ASN A 614 5.47 -27.74 11.85
N LEU A 615 5.38 -27.82 10.52
CA LEU A 615 4.34 -27.12 9.76
C LEU A 615 2.97 -27.81 9.94
N THR A 616 1.90 -27.03 9.84
CA THR A 616 0.51 -27.52 9.80
C THR A 616 -0.22 -27.09 8.53
N ASN A 617 -1.44 -27.58 8.33
CA ASN A 617 -2.33 -27.22 7.22
C ASN A 617 -1.73 -27.44 5.81
N LEU A 618 -0.74 -28.34 5.67
CA LEU A 618 -0.14 -28.68 4.38
C LEU A 618 -1.16 -29.38 3.45
N ASP A 619 -2.20 -30.00 4.01
CA ASP A 619 -3.34 -30.56 3.28
C ASP A 619 -4.13 -29.52 2.48
N GLN A 620 -4.02 -28.25 2.86
CA GLN A 620 -4.73 -27.15 2.22
C GLN A 620 -3.94 -26.53 1.06
N LEU A 621 -2.68 -26.95 0.86
CA LEU A 621 -1.79 -26.39 -0.15
C LEU A 621 -1.88 -27.17 -1.46
N PRO A 622 -1.86 -26.49 -2.62
CA PRO A 622 -1.70 -27.17 -3.89
C PRO A 622 -0.24 -27.66 -4.06
N PRO A 623 0.00 -28.63 -4.96
CA PRO A 623 1.36 -29.07 -5.30
C PRO A 623 2.27 -27.91 -5.77
N LYS A 624 1.73 -26.92 -6.48
CA LYS A 624 2.45 -25.75 -7.01
C LYS A 624 1.65 -24.47 -6.81
N GLY A 625 2.34 -23.33 -6.87
CA GLY A 625 1.69 -22.01 -6.85
C GLY A 625 1.56 -21.42 -5.45
N THR A 626 2.39 -21.91 -4.51
CA THR A 626 2.45 -21.41 -3.14
C THR A 626 3.63 -20.45 -3.00
N THR A 627 3.48 -19.37 -2.26
CA THR A 627 4.58 -18.54 -1.75
C THR A 627 4.50 -18.45 -0.25
N LEU A 628 5.62 -18.67 0.43
CA LEU A 628 5.73 -18.61 1.87
C LEU A 628 6.18 -17.22 2.30
N VAL A 629 5.57 -16.73 3.37
CA VAL A 629 6.01 -15.56 4.13
C VAL A 629 6.31 -16.03 5.54
N ILE A 630 7.57 -15.94 5.95
CA ILE A 630 8.09 -16.52 7.19
C ILE A 630 8.42 -15.40 8.17
N GLY A 631 7.63 -15.25 9.21
CA GLY A 631 7.86 -14.31 10.30
C GLY A 631 8.59 -14.96 11.45
N VAL A 632 9.88 -14.65 11.62
CA VAL A 632 10.71 -15.13 12.74
C VAL A 632 10.84 -14.08 13.84
N LEU A 633 11.03 -14.51 15.09
CA LEU A 633 11.52 -13.60 16.13
C LEU A 633 13.00 -13.33 15.86
N ARG A 634 13.39 -12.05 15.77
CA ARG A 634 14.77 -11.64 15.50
C ARG A 634 15.65 -11.76 16.74
N LEU A 635 15.98 -13.00 17.12
CA LEU A 635 16.83 -13.32 18.25
C LEU A 635 18.30 -13.08 17.87
N LYS A 636 18.94 -12.12 18.54
CA LYS A 636 20.34 -11.76 18.25
C LYS A 636 21.27 -12.95 18.45
N GLY A 637 21.85 -13.48 17.37
CA GLY A 637 22.71 -14.66 17.42
C GLY A 637 21.98 -15.97 17.71
N GLY A 638 20.64 -16.03 17.59
CA GLY A 638 19.86 -17.24 17.86
C GLY A 638 20.20 -18.39 16.89
N SER A 639 20.18 -19.62 17.39
CA SER A 639 20.30 -20.87 16.64
C SER A 639 19.04 -21.21 15.83
N GLY A 640 17.92 -20.58 16.14
CA GLY A 640 16.68 -20.69 15.38
C GLY A 640 15.65 -19.69 15.88
N SER A 641 14.41 -19.86 15.47
CA SER A 641 13.29 -19.11 16.05
C SER A 641 11.96 -19.77 15.75
N ALA A 642 11.05 -19.75 16.73
CA ALA A 642 9.63 -19.94 16.47
C ALA A 642 9.17 -18.99 15.34
N ALA A 643 8.38 -19.53 14.42
CA ALA A 643 8.04 -18.87 13.17
C ALA A 643 6.53 -18.87 12.94
N ALA A 644 6.00 -17.71 12.55
CA ALA A 644 4.69 -17.57 11.92
C ALA A 644 4.86 -17.76 10.40
N VAL A 645 4.33 -18.83 9.84
CA VAL A 645 4.52 -19.20 8.44
C VAL A 645 3.19 -19.08 7.73
N LEU A 646 3.08 -18.11 6.81
CA LEU A 646 1.88 -17.93 6.00
C LEU A 646 2.14 -18.43 4.58
N ALA A 647 1.23 -19.25 4.05
CA ALA A 647 1.23 -19.70 2.67
C ALA A 647 0.19 -18.95 1.84
N PHE A 648 0.69 -18.22 0.85
CA PHE A 648 -0.07 -17.49 -0.15
C PHE A 648 -0.26 -18.42 -1.34
N VAL A 649 -1.47 -18.95 -1.50
CA VAL A 649 -1.83 -19.93 -2.53
C VAL A 649 -2.47 -19.24 -3.73
N ARG A 650 -2.02 -19.55 -4.95
CA ARG A 650 -2.69 -19.16 -6.20
C ARG A 650 -3.73 -20.19 -6.62
N ASN A 651 -4.86 -19.74 -7.15
CA ASN A 651 -5.79 -20.62 -7.86
C ASN A 651 -5.22 -20.91 -9.24
N ASN A 652 -4.95 -22.18 -9.54
CA ASN A 652 -4.69 -22.64 -10.90
C ASN A 652 -6.05 -22.83 -11.62
N GLN A 653 -6.68 -21.72 -11.97
CA GLN A 653 -7.63 -21.63 -13.08
C GLN A 653 -7.26 -20.40 -13.87
N ASP A 654 -6.09 -20.46 -14.49
CA ASP A 654 -5.66 -19.65 -15.64
C ASP A 654 -4.44 -20.40 -16.24
#